data_AF-A0A7H1AP56-F1
#
_entry.id   AF-A0A7H1AP56-F1
#
_cell.length_a   1.000
_cell.length_b   1.000
_cell.length_c   1.000
_cell.angle_alpha   90.00
_cell.angle_beta   90.00
_cell.angle_gamma   90.00
#
_symmetry.space_group_name_H-M   'P 1'
#
loop_
_entity.id
_entity.type
_entity.pdbx_description
1 polymer ?
#
loop_
_entity_poly.entity_id
_entity_poly.type
_entity_poly.pdbx_seq_one_letter_code
_entity_poly.pdbx_strand_id
1 'polypeptide(L)'
;MMRPGMVFGWLLATYCAACSALSHAQAPELPLTPKQRAWLHAHPVIRVGVNDNDWLPFEKVEGARLSGFAPETLQAAATALGVRLEPRNYPGWEAVLEAACAGDIDVVMDVQLTSARTRCMVFTQKFATAPLGITARSTDRRSITSLDLAGLRIAVEDDQVTALGVRDRYPGAQIVRANGTRAALKSVALEDADLYIGNAYVIQHLTKQEPLRGLTLLQRPDIPPMNLYFGVPNSAQPLAEALDVALNSLPDATRAALRVKWLTPLDWAVTPGIRFSPEETKTLSQPIRLGVPLNWEPIAFRDKQGKPSGVAGDYLQRFVEAGARNLQIVEFEDGEALQRAMRDRTIDAALAVPMTNAAASAGWRFSEPFITIPNVILTHVGAPRVIDLRDLNHRRVVLSEPDRLGPLIKAQAPDVRLITAADAATALTLLDRDGADAYVGNLAVVDPYLRDAYAGRLQIAAPAGTEDRLTFAAFGNSAALASAFDQVVRNVAAGERERIRNDWLGVGDQPAINWRRVMLWALPALLILLTGGLVHTVGHMRLRREVSQRRIAENRLSRVTRKLPAIVYQVHRAPDGTFTFPYVAGDVFSLFGVELSDVLEDERALFARVHPDDQKILVDATEVAAATGTGLSFQFRALSPEGWRWIYSKGELTENTEAGTEWSGYWVDVTESHEASIALEDAIAVAEKAGKAKDEFLATMSHEIRTPMSSVAGMLEVLGHTGLDQEQSAILAKINRSSAVLRQLLNDTLDMSKIEAGALTLEWTAVDLANSVDTVHAMLAPQAAAKGLVLSATLAPAVASRVLADELRLQQILMNLTSNAIKFTAHGEVSIRVDVVADAVGEQRLAFSVTDSGIGIPADQLERIFEPFTQADLSTARKYGGTGLGLSISRRLADLMGGELELKSTPGLGTCAVLSLRLAVLPPEPATAGEAAPSGTGPIPFLPAPPPGRRWRVLVAEDDATSREIIQWRMGQLGVECVAVEDGAQALAALRDGRFDLLVTDCQMPVMDGYTLARELRATDGSARNLPIIALTASIFPSEVELSASAGIGELLPKSASLNELGDAVARALRSRTDVTHALHGEP
;
A
#
# COMPACT_ATOMS: atom_id res chain seq x y z
N MET A 1 -20.60 -10.15 56.23
CA MET A 1 -21.30 -8.90 55.85
C MET A 1 -20.43 -7.71 56.24
N MET A 2 -19.63 -7.20 55.31
CA MET A 2 -18.90 -5.94 55.44
C MET A 2 -19.03 -5.20 54.11
N ARG A 3 -19.27 -3.88 54.18
CA ARG A 3 -19.84 -3.08 53.08
C ARG A 3 -18.91 -3.02 51.85
N PRO A 4 -19.47 -2.99 50.61
CA PRO A 4 -18.69 -3.08 49.35
C PRO A 4 -17.72 -1.92 49.08
N GLY A 5 -17.78 -0.82 49.85
CA GLY A 5 -16.95 0.36 49.64
C GLY A 5 -15.51 0.27 50.12
N MET A 6 -15.17 -0.63 51.06
CA MET A 6 -13.82 -0.70 51.64
C MET A 6 -12.84 -1.61 50.87
N VAL A 7 -13.35 -2.64 50.19
CA VAL A 7 -12.50 -3.59 49.43
C VAL A 7 -12.04 -2.98 48.10
N PHE A 8 -12.87 -2.12 47.50
CA PHE A 8 -12.54 -1.40 46.26
C PHE A 8 -11.41 -0.37 46.47
N GLY A 9 -11.33 0.23 47.67
CA GLY A 9 -10.25 1.15 48.04
C GLY A 9 -8.88 0.48 48.22
N TRP A 10 -8.86 -0.79 48.63
CA TRP A 10 -7.62 -1.54 48.83
C TRP A 10 -7.04 -2.14 47.54
N LEU A 11 -7.90 -2.53 46.58
CA LEU A 11 -7.46 -3.04 45.28
C LEU A 11 -6.96 -1.93 44.35
N LEU A 12 -7.50 -0.70 44.45
CA LEU A 12 -6.98 0.45 43.71
C LEU A 12 -5.58 0.87 44.20
N ALA A 13 -5.34 0.78 45.51
CA ALA A 13 -4.07 1.18 46.12
C ALA A 13 -2.91 0.23 45.74
N THR A 14 -3.17 -1.08 45.62
CA THR A 14 -2.16 -2.07 45.19
C THR A 14 -1.94 -2.07 43.69
N TYR A 15 -2.96 -1.75 42.87
CA TYR A 15 -2.81 -1.61 41.42
C TYR A 15 -2.00 -0.36 41.03
N CYS A 16 -2.16 0.75 41.77
CA CYS A 16 -1.34 1.95 41.58
C CYS A 16 0.14 1.73 41.95
N ALA A 17 0.45 0.82 42.89
CA ALA A 17 1.82 0.52 43.29
C ALA A 17 2.58 -0.38 42.28
N ALA A 18 1.87 -1.25 41.56
CA ALA A 18 2.48 -2.15 40.57
C ALA A 18 2.78 -1.47 39.22
N CYS A 19 1.99 -0.46 38.81
CA CYS A 19 2.24 0.30 37.58
C CYS A 19 3.47 1.23 37.64
N SER A 20 3.98 1.53 38.83
CA SER A 20 5.18 2.36 39.01
C SER A 20 6.51 1.64 38.70
N ALA A 21 6.51 0.32 38.49
CA ALA A 21 7.74 -0.48 38.43
C ALA A 21 8.22 -0.88 37.02
N LEU A 22 7.50 -0.54 35.95
CA LEU A 22 7.80 -0.99 34.58
C LEU A 22 7.97 0.16 33.58
N SER A 23 8.96 1.02 33.83
CA SER A 23 9.42 2.03 32.86
C SER A 23 10.87 2.45 33.13
N HIS A 24 11.82 1.53 32.98
CA HIS A 24 13.27 1.83 33.01
C HIS A 24 13.98 1.18 31.81
N ALA A 25 13.78 1.75 30.63
CA ALA A 25 14.85 1.76 29.62
C ALA A 25 15.57 3.09 29.83
N GLN A 26 16.86 3.07 30.19
CA GLN A 26 17.62 4.29 30.44
C GLN A 26 17.66 5.14 29.17
N ALA A 27 16.86 6.21 29.15
CA ALA A 27 17.01 7.29 28.21
C ALA A 27 18.43 7.85 28.33
N PRO A 28 19.06 8.33 27.23
CA PRO A 28 20.33 9.04 27.32
C PRO A 28 20.18 10.14 28.38
N GLU A 29 21.06 10.12 29.38
CA GLU A 29 20.93 10.98 30.54
C GLU A 29 21.05 12.45 30.09
N LEU A 30 19.98 13.23 30.23
CA LEU A 30 20.00 14.64 29.86
C LEU A 30 21.05 15.36 30.71
N PRO A 31 21.85 16.28 30.14
CA PRO A 31 22.93 16.99 30.83
C PRO A 31 22.37 18.08 31.78
N LEU A 32 21.61 17.66 32.78
CA LEU A 32 20.99 18.54 33.78
C LEU A 32 21.98 18.91 34.89
N THR A 33 21.92 20.17 35.33
CA THR A 33 22.70 20.64 36.48
C THR A 33 22.19 20.04 37.78
N PRO A 34 23.02 19.97 38.85
CA PRO A 34 22.57 19.48 40.16
C PRO A 34 21.36 20.23 40.72
N LYS A 35 21.26 21.54 40.45
CA LYS A 35 20.11 22.37 40.86
C LYS A 35 18.83 21.98 40.12
N GLN A 36 18.91 21.76 38.81
CA GLN A 36 17.76 21.33 38.00
C GLN A 36 17.27 19.95 38.42
N ARG A 37 18.19 18.99 38.61
CA ARG A 37 17.87 17.64 39.06
C ARG A 37 17.22 17.65 40.45
N ALA A 38 17.78 18.41 41.40
CA ALA A 38 17.19 18.56 42.73
C ALA A 38 15.79 19.19 42.69
N TRP A 39 15.57 20.19 41.82
CA TRP A 39 14.27 20.83 41.66
C TRP A 39 13.23 19.86 41.08
N LEU A 40 13.57 19.12 40.02
CA LEU A 40 12.65 18.13 39.40
C LEU A 40 12.31 16.99 40.35
N HIS A 41 13.27 16.52 41.16
CA HIS A 41 12.99 15.54 42.21
C HIS A 41 12.05 16.08 43.28
N ALA A 42 12.14 17.37 43.63
CA ALA A 42 11.22 18.02 44.56
C ALA A 42 9.84 18.29 43.95
N HIS A 43 9.72 18.37 42.62
CA HIS A 43 8.49 18.69 41.88
C HIS A 43 8.21 17.66 40.77
N PRO A 44 7.79 16.42 41.11
CA PRO A 44 7.54 15.35 40.13
C PRO A 44 6.27 15.57 39.28
N VAL A 45 5.44 16.53 39.66
CA VAL A 45 4.23 16.93 38.95
C VAL A 45 4.34 18.41 38.61
N ILE A 46 4.15 18.73 37.34
CA ILE A 46 4.18 20.07 36.80
C ILE A 46 2.75 20.49 36.48
N ARG A 47 2.24 21.48 37.21
CA ARG A 47 0.90 22.04 37.03
C ARG A 47 0.91 22.94 35.79
N VAL A 48 0.14 22.58 34.78
CA VAL A 48 0.02 23.32 33.52
C VAL A 48 -1.30 24.10 33.55
N GLY A 49 -1.25 25.43 33.50
CA GLY A 49 -2.47 26.23 33.42
C GLY A 49 -3.06 26.19 32.01
N VAL A 50 -4.35 25.89 31.92
CA VAL A 50 -5.08 25.75 30.65
C VAL A 50 -6.46 26.41 30.74
N ASN A 51 -7.07 26.76 29.60
CA ASN A 51 -8.40 27.33 29.52
C ASN A 51 -9.22 26.71 28.36
N ASP A 52 -10.56 26.77 28.48
CA ASP A 52 -11.49 26.18 27.50
C ASP A 52 -11.80 27.16 26.34
N ASN A 53 -10.76 27.56 25.60
CA ASN A 53 -10.87 28.56 24.53
C ASN A 53 -10.76 27.98 23.11
N ASP A 54 -10.62 26.65 22.96
CA ASP A 54 -10.52 25.93 21.68
C ASP A 54 -9.52 26.60 20.71
N TRP A 55 -8.25 26.64 21.12
CA TRP A 55 -7.15 27.30 20.40
C TRP A 55 -6.41 26.33 19.47
N LEU A 56 -7.15 25.43 18.82
CA LEU A 56 -6.61 24.52 17.82
C LEU A 56 -5.98 25.29 16.65
N PRO A 57 -4.83 24.83 16.11
CA PRO A 57 -4.17 23.56 16.40
C PRO A 57 -3.13 23.58 17.54
N PHE A 58 -3.01 24.68 18.29
CA PHE A 58 -1.99 24.82 19.34
C PHE A 58 -2.38 24.14 20.63
N GLU A 59 -3.61 24.37 21.11
CA GLU A 59 -4.10 23.80 22.36
C GLU A 59 -5.60 23.51 22.30
N LYS A 60 -5.97 22.32 22.78
CA LYS A 60 -7.33 21.93 23.08
C LYS A 60 -7.37 21.09 24.34
N VAL A 61 -8.33 21.42 25.20
CA VAL A 61 -8.62 20.72 26.44
C VAL A 61 -9.93 19.96 26.28
N GLU A 62 -9.91 18.63 26.43
CA GLU A 62 -11.11 17.79 26.51
C GLU A 62 -11.12 17.04 27.84
N GLY A 63 -11.83 17.57 28.82
CA GLY A 63 -11.82 17.05 30.19
C GLY A 63 -10.43 17.18 30.82
N ALA A 64 -9.75 16.06 31.05
CA ALA A 64 -8.37 16.01 31.57
C ALA A 64 -7.31 15.77 30.48
N ARG A 65 -7.71 15.64 29.21
CA ARG A 65 -6.81 15.34 28.10
C ARG A 65 -6.42 16.62 27.38
N LEU A 66 -5.11 16.88 27.32
CA LEU A 66 -4.54 17.94 26.51
C LEU A 66 -4.15 17.40 25.13
N SER A 67 -4.48 18.15 24.09
CA SER A 67 -4.12 17.83 22.70
C SER A 67 -3.82 19.10 21.92
N GLY A 68 -2.96 19.02 20.93
CA GLY A 68 -2.48 20.17 20.17
C GLY A 68 -0.96 20.24 20.11
N PHE A 69 -0.45 21.19 19.33
CA PHE A 69 0.98 21.34 19.10
C PHE A 69 1.76 21.64 20.39
N ALA A 70 1.29 22.55 21.23
CA ALA A 70 1.97 22.92 22.47
C ALA A 70 1.95 21.84 23.55
N PRO A 71 0.81 21.23 23.93
CA PRO A 71 0.79 20.19 24.96
C PRO A 71 1.50 18.91 24.53
N GLU A 72 1.47 18.53 23.24
CA GLU A 72 2.24 17.36 22.78
C GLU A 72 3.75 17.63 22.76
N THR A 73 4.17 18.86 22.44
CA THR A 73 5.58 19.28 22.53
C THR A 73 6.05 19.30 24.00
N LEU A 74 5.24 19.85 24.90
CA LEU A 74 5.53 19.88 26.33
C LEU A 74 5.54 18.46 26.92
N GLN A 75 4.62 17.59 26.49
CA GLN A 75 4.57 16.19 26.93
C GLN A 75 5.82 15.42 26.50
N ALA A 76 6.33 15.65 25.30
CA ALA A 76 7.58 15.04 24.84
C ALA A 76 8.77 15.48 25.72
N ALA A 77 8.87 16.77 26.04
CA ALA A 77 9.90 17.30 26.93
C ALA A 77 9.75 16.78 28.37
N ALA A 78 8.54 16.76 28.91
CA ALA A 78 8.25 16.26 30.25
C ALA A 78 8.58 14.78 30.41
N THR A 79 8.31 13.98 29.38
CA THR A 79 8.65 12.55 29.34
C THR A 79 10.15 12.34 29.39
N ALA A 80 10.93 13.16 28.67
CA ALA A 80 12.39 13.12 28.71
C ALA A 80 12.96 13.53 30.08
N LEU A 81 12.27 14.42 30.80
CA LEU A 81 12.63 14.86 32.15
C LEU A 81 12.12 13.94 33.27
N GLY A 82 11.29 12.95 32.96
CA GLY A 82 10.70 12.04 33.96
C GLY A 82 9.66 12.69 34.88
N VAL A 83 9.03 13.80 34.46
CA VAL A 83 7.98 14.49 35.22
C VAL A 83 6.60 14.31 34.57
N ARG A 84 5.53 14.43 35.36
CA ARG A 84 4.15 14.33 34.88
C ARG A 84 3.49 15.69 34.76
N LEU A 85 2.69 15.90 33.73
CA LEU A 85 1.91 17.12 33.53
C LEU A 85 0.53 16.99 34.17
N GLU A 86 0.06 18.03 34.86
CA GLU A 86 -1.29 18.10 35.43
C GLU A 86 -2.00 19.39 34.95
N PRO A 87 -3.02 19.30 34.09
CA PRO A 87 -3.76 20.48 33.66
C PRO A 87 -4.59 21.10 34.80
N ARG A 88 -4.56 22.42 34.91
CA ARG A 88 -5.38 23.24 35.81
C ARG A 88 -6.25 24.17 34.97
N ASN A 89 -7.55 23.90 34.96
CA ASN A 89 -8.51 24.68 34.19
C ASN A 89 -8.80 26.01 34.88
N TYR A 90 -8.68 27.10 34.13
CA TYR A 90 -9.04 28.45 34.56
C TYR A 90 -10.15 29.01 33.66
N PRO A 91 -11.00 29.92 34.17
CA PRO A 91 -12.14 30.46 33.43
C PRO A 91 -11.74 31.34 32.23
N GLY A 92 -10.47 31.71 32.11
CA GLY A 92 -9.97 32.53 31.02
C GLY A 92 -8.45 32.68 31.04
N TRP A 93 -7.92 33.25 29.97
CA TRP A 93 -6.47 33.39 29.77
C TRP A 93 -5.79 34.30 30.82
N GLU A 94 -6.47 35.36 31.25
CA GLU A 94 -5.96 36.26 32.30
C GLU A 94 -5.79 35.54 33.63
N ALA A 95 -6.77 34.73 34.03
CA ALA A 95 -6.70 33.92 35.25
C ALA A 95 -5.57 32.87 35.21
N VAL A 96 -5.25 32.31 34.03
CA VAL A 96 -4.07 31.45 33.86
C VAL A 96 -2.79 32.23 34.15
N LEU A 97 -2.65 33.45 33.62
CA LEU A 97 -1.46 34.28 33.82
C LEU A 97 -1.31 34.75 35.28
N GLU A 98 -2.41 35.14 35.93
CA GLU A 98 -2.41 35.51 37.36
C GLU A 98 -1.98 34.34 38.23
N ALA A 99 -2.52 33.14 37.97
CA ALA A 99 -2.13 31.92 38.67
C ALA A 99 -0.63 31.60 38.47
N ALA A 100 -0.09 31.82 37.27
CA ALA A 100 1.34 31.64 37.02
C ALA A 100 2.19 32.64 37.81
N CYS A 101 1.82 33.92 37.81
CA CYS A 101 2.54 34.93 38.59
C CYS A 101 2.45 34.67 40.10
N ALA A 102 1.34 34.12 40.60
CA ALA A 102 1.16 33.74 42.00
C ALA A 102 1.95 32.47 42.38
N GLY A 103 2.38 31.67 41.38
CA GLY A 103 3.02 30.37 41.60
C GLY A 103 2.03 29.21 41.85
N ASP A 104 0.76 29.42 41.55
CA ASP A 104 -0.31 28.42 41.69
C ASP A 104 -0.23 27.35 40.57
N ILE A 105 0.43 27.66 39.46
CA ILE A 105 0.80 26.75 38.38
C ILE A 105 2.28 26.88 38.03
N ASP A 106 2.86 25.81 37.48
CA ASP A 106 4.29 25.69 37.22
C ASP A 106 4.65 26.02 35.76
N VAL A 107 3.72 25.80 34.81
CA VAL A 107 3.91 26.09 33.39
C VAL A 107 2.64 26.71 32.78
N VAL A 108 2.84 27.73 31.95
CA VAL A 108 1.85 28.27 31.01
C VAL A 108 2.32 27.98 29.59
N MET A 109 1.45 27.39 28.77
CA MET A 109 1.73 27.12 27.36
C MET A 109 1.41 28.32 26.49
N ASP A 110 1.97 28.38 25.28
CA ASP A 110 1.57 29.36 24.25
C ASP A 110 1.67 30.85 24.64
N VAL A 111 2.57 31.19 25.57
CA VAL A 111 2.71 32.57 26.06
C VAL A 111 3.74 33.35 25.25
N GLN A 112 3.45 34.63 25.00
CA GLN A 112 4.40 35.57 24.40
C GLN A 112 5.22 36.29 25.48
N LEU A 113 6.53 36.43 25.23
CA LEU A 113 7.46 37.13 26.10
C LEU A 113 7.20 38.64 26.09
N THR A 114 7.01 39.23 27.27
CA THR A 114 6.91 40.69 27.45
C THR A 114 7.69 41.14 28.68
N SER A 115 8.17 42.38 28.69
CA SER A 115 8.89 42.96 29.85
C SER A 115 8.03 43.04 31.11
N ALA A 116 6.70 43.08 30.99
CA ALA A 116 5.79 43.04 32.13
C ALA A 116 5.77 41.64 32.76
N ARG A 117 5.72 40.59 31.93
CA ARG A 117 5.63 39.20 32.38
C ARG A 117 6.94 38.67 32.95
N THR A 118 8.10 39.14 32.45
CA THR A 118 9.41 38.76 33.01
C THR A 118 9.60 39.11 34.50
N ARG A 119 8.74 39.97 35.07
CA ARG A 119 8.77 40.30 36.50
C ARG A 119 8.33 39.14 37.40
N CYS A 120 7.48 38.24 36.91
CA CYS A 120 6.93 37.13 37.69
C CYS A 120 7.24 35.75 37.09
N MET A 121 7.64 35.68 35.82
CA MET A 121 7.94 34.42 35.11
C MET A 121 9.19 34.51 34.22
N VAL A 122 9.91 33.39 34.13
CA VAL A 122 10.93 33.13 33.11
C VAL A 122 10.32 32.35 31.94
N PHE A 123 10.98 32.38 30.79
CA PHE A 123 10.51 31.72 29.58
C PHE A 123 11.54 30.71 29.13
N THR A 124 11.08 29.59 28.58
CA THR A 124 11.93 28.67 27.83
C THR A 124 12.50 29.36 26.58
N GLN A 125 13.32 28.65 25.83
CA GLN A 125 13.52 28.91 24.42
C GLN A 125 12.19 28.86 23.66
N LYS A 126 12.18 29.53 22.52
CA LYS A 126 11.03 29.56 21.63
C LYS A 126 10.78 28.16 21.06
N PHE A 127 9.59 27.60 21.31
CA PHE A 127 9.22 26.29 20.75
C PHE A 127 8.42 26.42 19.44
N ALA A 128 7.74 27.55 19.22
CA ALA A 128 6.97 27.80 18.00
C ALA A 128 7.02 29.26 17.54
N THR A 129 6.75 29.49 16.25
CA THR A 129 6.49 30.82 15.69
C THR A 129 5.21 30.74 14.87
N ALA A 130 4.20 31.53 15.23
CA ALA A 130 2.93 31.59 14.55
C ALA A 130 2.77 32.94 13.83
N PRO A 131 2.58 32.97 12.50
CA PRO A 131 2.34 34.21 11.80
C PRO A 131 0.96 34.77 12.17
N LEU A 132 0.86 36.11 12.19
CA LEU A 132 -0.41 36.79 12.29
C LEU A 132 -1.10 36.84 10.92
N GLY A 133 -2.42 36.89 10.91
CA GLY A 133 -3.24 36.95 9.72
C GLY A 133 -4.36 37.97 9.85
N ILE A 134 -4.63 38.70 8.76
CA ILE A 134 -5.79 39.58 8.63
C ILE A 134 -6.96 38.76 8.08
N THR A 135 -8.09 38.79 8.76
CA THR A 135 -9.32 38.09 8.36
C THR A 135 -10.45 39.08 8.11
N ALA A 136 -11.20 38.87 7.03
CA ALA A 136 -12.39 39.65 6.69
C ALA A 136 -13.51 38.74 6.17
N ARG A 137 -14.71 39.29 6.00
CA ARG A 137 -15.80 38.63 5.28
C ARG A 137 -15.41 38.42 3.82
N SER A 138 -15.71 37.26 3.24
CA SER A 138 -15.36 36.93 1.84
C SER A 138 -15.99 37.88 0.81
N THR A 139 -17.08 38.57 1.17
CA THR A 139 -17.80 39.54 0.34
C THR A 139 -17.19 40.95 0.38
N ASP A 140 -16.37 41.27 1.37
CA ASP A 140 -15.81 42.61 1.59
C ASP A 140 -14.41 42.73 0.96
N ARG A 141 -14.37 42.90 -0.36
CA ARG A 141 -13.12 43.00 -1.16
C ARG A 141 -12.38 44.34 -1.04
N ARG A 142 -12.87 45.29 -0.23
CA ARG A 142 -12.31 46.65 -0.10
C ARG A 142 -10.87 46.67 0.43
N SER A 143 -10.39 45.56 0.99
CA SER A 143 -9.12 45.44 1.73
C SER A 143 -7.94 44.87 0.91
N ILE A 144 -8.13 44.55 -0.37
CA ILE A 144 -7.18 43.74 -1.16
C ILE A 144 -6.05 44.59 -1.78
N THR A 145 -6.19 45.91 -1.89
CA THR A 145 -5.31 46.72 -2.76
C THR A 145 -4.66 47.97 -2.15
N SER A 146 -5.05 48.44 -0.96
CA SER A 146 -4.31 49.51 -0.26
C SER A 146 -4.51 49.46 1.25
N LEU A 147 -3.46 49.11 2.00
CA LEU A 147 -3.43 48.85 3.44
C LEU A 147 -3.38 50.12 4.31
N ASP A 148 -4.15 51.15 3.98
CA ASP A 148 -4.47 52.17 4.99
C ASP A 148 -5.70 51.68 5.76
N LEU A 149 -5.48 51.09 6.93
CA LEU A 149 -6.54 50.57 7.80
C LEU A 149 -7.16 51.67 8.69
N ALA A 150 -6.93 52.95 8.37
CA ALA A 150 -7.47 54.08 9.11
C ALA A 150 -9.02 54.07 9.08
N GLY A 151 -9.63 54.32 10.24
CA GLY A 151 -11.07 54.41 10.43
C GLY A 151 -11.80 53.07 10.54
N LEU A 152 -11.14 51.94 10.25
CA LEU A 152 -11.75 50.61 10.34
C LEU A 152 -11.78 50.08 11.78
N ARG A 153 -12.82 49.32 12.11
CA ARG A 153 -12.94 48.57 13.36
C ARG A 153 -12.18 47.26 13.26
N ILE A 154 -11.05 47.16 13.94
CA ILE A 154 -10.21 45.96 13.97
C ILE A 154 -10.46 45.22 15.27
N ALA A 155 -11.05 44.04 15.16
CA ALA A 155 -11.11 43.08 16.25
C ALA A 155 -9.70 42.55 16.55
N VAL A 156 -9.33 42.55 17.82
CA VAL A 156 -8.14 41.91 18.37
C VAL A 156 -8.54 41.13 19.61
N GLU A 157 -7.79 40.08 19.92
CA GLU A 157 -7.96 39.40 21.20
C GLU A 157 -7.63 40.38 22.35
N ASP A 158 -8.22 40.19 23.53
CA ASP A 158 -7.88 40.98 24.72
C ASP A 158 -6.52 40.55 25.29
N ASP A 159 -5.52 40.40 24.42
CA ASP A 159 -4.13 40.19 24.74
C ASP A 159 -3.38 41.52 24.59
N GLN A 160 -2.51 41.82 25.56
CA GLN A 160 -1.79 43.09 25.50
C GLN A 160 -0.78 43.16 24.34
N VAL A 161 -0.33 42.02 23.78
CA VAL A 161 0.78 42.00 22.81
C VAL A 161 0.29 42.31 21.40
N THR A 162 -0.71 41.58 20.91
CA THR A 162 -1.22 41.78 19.55
C THR A 162 -1.95 43.12 19.44
N ALA A 163 -2.75 43.47 20.45
CA ALA A 163 -3.44 44.77 20.50
C ALA A 163 -2.48 45.98 20.48
N LEU A 164 -1.34 45.91 21.18
CA LEU A 164 -0.31 46.96 21.12
C LEU A 164 0.34 47.02 19.73
N GLY A 165 0.72 45.87 19.15
CA GLY A 165 1.30 45.82 17.81
C GLY A 165 0.36 46.39 16.74
N VAL A 166 -0.94 46.14 16.85
CA VAL A 166 -1.96 46.72 15.97
C VAL A 166 -2.08 48.23 16.19
N ARG A 167 -2.10 48.70 17.45
CA ARG A 167 -2.19 50.13 17.77
C ARG A 167 -0.98 50.94 17.28
N ASP A 168 0.21 50.40 17.45
CA ASP A 168 1.46 51.04 17.01
C ASP A 168 1.55 51.07 15.48
N ARG A 169 1.12 49.98 14.82
CA ARG A 169 1.22 49.86 13.36
C ARG A 169 0.10 50.58 12.61
N TYR A 170 -1.09 50.65 13.20
CA TYR A 170 -2.32 51.20 12.62
C TYR A 170 -3.00 52.19 13.59
N PRO A 171 -2.39 53.36 13.88
CA PRO A 171 -2.90 54.29 14.89
C PRO A 171 -4.24 54.94 14.55
N GLY A 172 -4.65 54.92 13.27
CA GLY A 172 -5.95 55.40 12.80
C GLY A 172 -7.09 54.39 12.91
N ALA A 173 -6.82 53.13 13.26
CA ALA A 173 -7.83 52.09 13.37
C ALA A 173 -8.55 52.14 14.73
N GLN A 174 -9.84 51.78 14.75
CA GLN A 174 -10.62 51.62 15.97
C GLN A 174 -10.48 50.19 16.48
N ILE A 175 -9.92 49.99 17.67
CA ILE A 175 -9.68 48.65 18.21
C ILE A 175 -10.94 48.15 18.93
N VAL A 176 -11.45 47.00 18.50
CA VAL A 176 -12.53 46.25 19.16
C VAL A 176 -11.90 45.08 19.89
N ARG A 177 -12.06 45.01 21.21
CA ARG A 177 -11.50 43.91 22.01
C ARG A 177 -12.48 42.76 22.10
N ALA A 178 -11.98 41.55 21.94
CA ALA A 178 -12.76 40.33 22.03
C ALA A 178 -12.12 39.33 23.01
N ASN A 179 -12.96 38.62 23.77
CA ASN A 179 -12.52 37.58 24.69
C ASN A 179 -12.22 36.28 23.92
N GLY A 180 -11.05 36.25 23.26
CA GLY A 180 -10.54 35.11 22.48
C GLY A 180 -10.85 35.15 20.97
N THR A 181 -10.14 34.31 20.21
CA THR A 181 -10.17 34.28 18.74
C THR A 181 -11.58 34.04 18.18
N ARG A 182 -12.35 33.11 18.78
CA ARG A 182 -13.71 32.76 18.31
C ARG A 182 -14.68 33.93 18.46
N ALA A 183 -14.59 34.69 19.56
CA ALA A 183 -15.40 35.89 19.76
C ALA A 183 -15.01 37.00 18.77
N ALA A 184 -13.71 37.15 18.52
CA ALA A 184 -13.21 38.12 17.55
C ALA A 184 -13.69 37.82 16.12
N LEU A 185 -13.58 36.57 15.67
CA LEU A 185 -14.09 36.14 14.37
C LEU A 185 -15.62 36.30 14.27
N LYS A 186 -16.38 36.00 15.33
CA LYS A 186 -17.83 36.25 15.36
C LYS A 186 -18.17 37.73 15.20
N SER A 187 -17.41 38.65 15.82
CA SER A 187 -17.64 40.10 15.65
C SER A 187 -17.46 40.55 14.20
N VAL A 188 -16.52 39.94 13.45
CA VAL A 188 -16.36 40.19 12.01
C VAL A 188 -17.51 39.58 11.20
N ALA A 189 -17.95 38.37 11.54
CA ALA A 189 -19.08 37.73 10.88
C ALA A 189 -20.41 38.48 11.11
N LEU A 190 -20.59 39.09 12.30
CA LEU A 190 -21.78 39.86 12.70
C LEU A 190 -21.70 41.36 12.37
N GLU A 191 -20.63 41.81 11.72
CA GLU A 191 -20.38 43.23 11.34
C GLU A 191 -20.20 44.21 12.51
N ASP A 192 -19.95 43.71 13.72
CA ASP A 192 -19.50 44.50 14.88
C ASP A 192 -18.05 44.99 14.70
N ALA A 193 -17.26 44.26 13.92
CA ALA A 193 -15.92 44.63 13.44
C ALA A 193 -15.79 44.46 11.93
N ASP A 194 -14.86 45.20 11.32
CA ASP A 194 -14.59 45.15 9.90
C ASP A 194 -13.54 44.09 9.56
N LEU A 195 -12.52 43.94 10.42
CA LEU A 195 -11.40 43.03 10.26
C LEU A 195 -11.03 42.37 11.59
N TYR A 196 -10.40 41.20 11.54
CA TYR A 196 -9.76 40.56 12.69
C TYR A 196 -8.26 40.34 12.42
N ILE A 197 -7.40 40.66 13.37
CA ILE A 197 -5.96 40.37 13.31
C ILE A 197 -5.58 39.44 14.47
N GLY A 198 -5.09 38.24 14.14
CA GLY A 198 -4.69 37.25 15.15
C GLY A 198 -3.90 36.08 14.56
N ASN A 199 -3.76 35.00 15.32
CA ASN A 199 -2.97 33.82 14.92
C ASN A 199 -3.55 33.15 13.66
N ALA A 200 -2.77 33.10 12.57
CA ALA A 200 -3.25 32.64 11.27
C ALA A 200 -3.63 31.14 11.24
N TYR A 201 -2.96 30.29 12.01
CA TYR A 201 -3.30 28.85 12.08
C TYR A 201 -4.63 28.62 12.79
N VAL A 202 -4.88 29.38 13.87
CA VAL A 202 -6.13 29.31 14.63
C VAL A 202 -7.28 29.86 13.79
N ILE A 203 -7.06 30.98 13.09
CA ILE A 203 -8.01 31.52 12.11
C ILE A 203 -8.38 30.45 11.08
N GLN A 204 -7.39 29.87 10.40
CA GLN A 204 -7.62 28.86 9.36
C GLN A 204 -8.37 27.62 9.89
N HIS A 205 -8.14 27.25 11.14
CA HIS A 205 -8.87 26.16 11.77
C HIS A 205 -10.34 26.53 12.01
N LEU A 206 -10.59 27.69 12.61
CA LEU A 206 -11.92 28.13 13.01
C LEU A 206 -12.81 28.55 11.83
N THR A 207 -12.26 29.16 10.77
CA THR A 207 -13.04 29.59 9.60
C THR A 207 -13.58 28.42 8.75
N LYS A 208 -13.10 27.20 8.99
CA LYS A 208 -13.66 25.97 8.38
C LYS A 208 -14.93 25.47 9.08
N GLN A 209 -15.20 25.94 10.29
CA GLN A 209 -16.32 25.51 11.13
C GLN A 209 -17.52 26.47 10.99
N GLU A 210 -18.75 25.94 11.05
CA GLU A 210 -19.96 26.77 11.17
C GLU A 210 -20.03 27.41 12.57
N PRO A 211 -20.50 28.68 12.72
CA PRO A 211 -21.04 29.60 11.72
C PRO A 211 -20.01 30.56 11.10
N LEU A 212 -18.71 30.27 11.22
CA LEU A 212 -17.63 31.14 10.76
C LEU A 212 -17.26 30.89 9.28
N ARG A 213 -18.02 30.03 8.60
CA ARG A 213 -17.92 29.85 7.15
C ARG A 213 -18.38 31.12 6.44
N GLY A 214 -17.51 31.68 5.60
CA GLY A 214 -17.72 32.99 4.96
C GLY A 214 -16.74 34.08 5.41
N LEU A 215 -15.80 33.75 6.30
CA LEU A 215 -14.61 34.55 6.58
C LEU A 215 -13.40 34.00 5.83
N THR A 216 -12.51 34.88 5.40
CA THR A 216 -11.31 34.52 4.61
C THR A 216 -10.05 35.11 5.23
N LEU A 217 -9.01 34.28 5.34
CA LEU A 217 -7.66 34.69 5.69
C LEU A 217 -7.04 35.42 4.49
N LEU A 218 -6.88 36.74 4.60
CA LEU A 218 -6.47 37.60 3.49
C LEU A 218 -4.96 37.58 3.28
N GLN A 219 -4.22 38.16 4.22
CA GLN A 219 -2.78 38.39 4.12
C GLN A 219 -2.13 38.50 5.49
N ARG A 220 -0.81 38.54 5.52
CA ARG A 220 -0.03 38.83 6.72
C ARG A 220 -0.06 40.32 7.03
N PRO A 221 -0.35 40.75 8.28
CA PRO A 221 -0.15 42.14 8.68
C PRO A 221 1.35 42.44 8.77
N ASP A 222 1.69 43.72 8.68
CA ASP A 222 3.06 44.22 8.86
C ASP A 222 3.38 44.38 10.35
N ILE A 223 3.18 43.28 11.08
CA ILE A 223 3.36 43.11 12.52
C ILE A 223 4.20 41.83 12.69
N PRO A 224 5.22 41.81 13.55
CA PRO A 224 6.01 40.62 13.80
C PRO A 224 5.15 39.39 14.17
N PRO A 225 5.57 38.17 13.77
CA PRO A 225 4.85 36.95 14.13
C PRO A 225 4.91 36.70 15.64
N MET A 226 3.94 35.94 16.14
CA MET A 226 3.87 35.52 17.54
C MET A 226 4.97 34.49 17.81
N ASN A 227 5.89 34.82 18.70
CA ASN A 227 6.86 33.87 19.23
C ASN A 227 6.26 33.24 20.48
N LEU A 228 6.10 31.92 20.48
CA LEU A 228 5.45 31.18 21.56
C LEU A 228 6.49 30.45 22.40
N TYR A 229 6.30 30.55 23.71
CA TYR A 229 7.19 30.05 24.75
C TYR A 229 6.38 29.26 25.78
N PHE A 230 7.04 28.40 26.53
CA PHE A 230 6.51 27.95 27.82
C PHE A 230 6.96 28.96 28.88
N GLY A 231 6.00 29.53 29.61
CA GLY A 231 6.26 30.43 30.73
C GLY A 231 6.28 29.66 32.04
N VAL A 232 7.23 29.97 32.90
CA VAL A 232 7.45 29.31 34.19
C VAL A 232 7.60 30.39 35.27
N PRO A 233 6.96 30.30 36.44
CA PRO A 233 7.14 31.29 37.51
C PRO A 233 8.62 31.46 37.89
N ASN A 234 9.04 32.67 38.27
CA ASN A 234 10.44 32.96 38.61
C ASN A 234 10.97 32.08 39.76
N SER A 235 10.09 31.70 40.69
CA SER A 235 10.39 30.75 41.78
C SER A 235 10.76 29.34 41.29
N ALA A 236 10.34 28.98 40.07
CA ALA A 236 10.55 27.70 39.43
C ALA A 236 11.58 27.77 38.28
N GLN A 237 12.47 28.77 38.24
CA GLN A 237 13.46 28.92 37.16
C GLN A 237 14.22 27.63 36.77
N PRO A 238 14.65 26.75 37.71
CA PRO A 238 15.31 25.50 37.32
C PRO A 238 14.47 24.60 36.40
N LEU A 239 13.12 24.69 36.44
CA LEU A 239 12.24 23.97 35.53
C LEU A 239 12.36 24.50 34.10
N ALA A 240 12.39 25.82 33.90
CA ALA A 240 12.51 26.41 32.57
C ALA A 240 13.82 26.00 31.89
N GLU A 241 14.93 26.02 32.64
CA GLU A 241 16.24 25.58 32.14
C GLU A 241 16.26 24.08 31.81
N ALA A 242 15.60 23.24 32.61
CA ALA A 242 15.47 21.82 32.34
C ALA A 242 14.60 21.54 31.10
N LEU A 243 13.50 22.28 30.94
CA LEU A 243 12.65 22.22 29.74
C LEU A 243 13.44 22.61 28.49
N ASP A 244 14.33 23.60 28.56
CA ASP A 244 15.20 23.96 27.43
C ASP A 244 16.16 22.86 27.01
N VAL A 245 16.79 22.19 27.99
CA VAL A 245 17.63 21.02 27.73
C VAL A 245 16.81 19.93 27.03
N ALA A 246 15.63 19.62 27.56
CA ALA A 246 14.77 18.58 26.99
C ALA A 246 14.26 18.92 25.58
N LEU A 247 13.81 20.16 25.35
CA LEU A 247 13.34 20.64 24.05
C LEU A 247 14.45 20.63 22.99
N ASN A 248 15.69 20.94 23.39
CA ASN A 248 16.85 20.88 22.49
C ASN A 248 17.29 19.45 22.16
N SER A 249 17.04 18.50 23.06
CA SER A 249 17.35 17.09 22.84
C SER A 249 16.26 16.32 22.08
N LEU A 250 15.14 16.95 21.72
CA LEU A 250 14.10 16.30 20.91
C LEU A 250 14.63 15.98 19.49
N PRO A 251 14.47 14.73 19.00
CA PRO A 251 14.88 14.36 17.65
C PRO A 251 14.20 15.20 16.56
N ASP A 252 14.93 15.50 15.48
CA ASP A 252 14.39 16.27 14.34
C ASP A 252 13.16 15.63 13.71
N ALA A 253 13.14 14.30 13.62
CA ALA A 253 11.99 13.54 13.15
C ALA A 253 10.75 13.77 14.03
N THR A 254 10.91 13.82 15.37
CA THR A 254 9.82 14.10 16.30
C THR A 254 9.31 15.54 16.14
N ARG A 255 10.22 16.52 16.02
CA ARG A 255 9.86 17.93 15.79
C ARG A 255 9.11 18.12 14.47
N ALA A 256 9.59 17.47 13.40
CA ALA A 256 8.95 17.51 12.09
C ALA A 256 7.57 16.83 12.11
N ALA A 257 7.44 15.67 12.75
CA ALA A 257 6.18 14.94 12.87
C ALA A 257 5.11 15.75 13.61
N LEU A 258 5.45 16.37 14.75
CA LEU A 258 4.52 17.23 15.50
C LEU A 258 4.06 18.44 14.66
N ARG A 259 5.00 19.04 13.91
CA ARG A 259 4.70 20.20 13.04
C ARG A 259 3.80 19.82 11.86
N VAL A 260 4.06 18.70 11.18
CA VAL A 260 3.21 18.22 10.07
C VAL A 260 1.82 17.82 10.57
N LYS A 261 1.74 17.21 11.75
CA LYS A 261 0.48 16.77 12.36
C LYS A 261 -0.44 17.95 12.68
N TRP A 262 0.09 19.03 13.27
CA TRP A 262 -0.73 20.12 13.81
C TRP A 262 -0.71 21.40 12.97
N LEU A 263 0.42 21.77 12.37
CA LEU A 263 0.60 23.07 11.69
C LEU A 263 0.52 22.94 10.17
N THR A 264 -0.69 22.67 9.66
CA THR A 264 -0.97 22.60 8.21
C THR A 264 -0.60 23.90 7.49
N PRO A 265 -0.08 23.86 6.24
CA PRO A 265 0.25 25.07 5.47
C PRO A 265 -0.91 26.09 5.41
N LEU A 266 -0.58 27.37 5.50
CA LEU A 266 -1.56 28.46 5.50
C LEU A 266 -1.98 28.84 4.07
N ASP A 267 -3.29 28.99 3.88
CA ASP A 267 -3.92 29.37 2.62
C ASP A 267 -4.24 30.89 2.63
N TRP A 268 -3.36 31.69 2.02
CA TRP A 268 -3.50 33.15 1.96
C TRP A 268 -4.29 33.54 0.70
N ALA A 269 -5.40 34.27 0.86
CA ALA A 269 -6.18 34.74 -0.29
C ALA A 269 -5.46 35.84 -1.10
N VAL A 270 -4.49 36.54 -0.52
CA VAL A 270 -3.65 37.54 -1.17
C VAL A 270 -2.18 37.22 -0.86
N THR A 271 -1.40 36.88 -1.88
CA THR A 271 0.05 36.78 -1.76
C THR A 271 0.59 38.19 -1.47
N PRO A 272 1.30 38.43 -0.34
CA PRO A 272 1.84 39.75 -0.06
C PRO A 272 2.72 40.19 -1.24
N GLY A 273 2.42 41.37 -1.81
CA GLY A 273 3.21 41.94 -2.89
C GLY A 273 4.67 42.04 -2.47
N ILE A 274 5.58 41.65 -3.37
CA ILE A 274 7.02 41.73 -3.14
C ILE A 274 7.40 43.19 -2.92
N ARG A 275 7.84 43.53 -1.70
CA ARG A 275 8.38 44.86 -1.39
C ARG A 275 9.88 44.85 -1.68
N PHE A 276 10.28 45.63 -2.68
CA PHE A 276 11.68 45.91 -2.98
C PHE A 276 12.20 47.06 -2.12
N SER A 277 13.49 47.02 -1.80
CA SER A 277 14.21 48.14 -1.19
C SER A 277 14.26 49.35 -2.14
N PRO A 278 14.55 50.57 -1.64
CA PRO A 278 14.67 51.75 -2.50
C PRO A 278 15.73 51.61 -3.60
N GLU A 279 16.82 50.90 -3.31
CA GLU A 279 17.90 50.63 -4.28
C GLU A 279 17.44 49.67 -5.38
N GLU A 280 16.81 48.56 -5.01
CA GLU A 280 16.22 47.60 -5.96
C GLU A 280 15.15 48.26 -6.84
N THR A 281 14.27 49.08 -6.24
CA THR A 281 13.22 49.82 -6.96
C THR A 281 13.82 50.78 -7.97
N LYS A 282 14.89 51.50 -7.60
CA LYS A 282 15.61 52.39 -8.51
C LYS A 282 16.23 51.60 -9.67
N THR A 283 16.85 50.46 -9.41
CA THR A 283 17.47 49.65 -10.46
C THR A 283 16.43 49.03 -11.40
N LEU A 284 15.32 48.51 -10.87
CA LEU A 284 14.20 47.96 -11.65
C LEU A 284 13.53 48.98 -12.58
N SER A 285 13.65 50.27 -12.26
CA SER A 285 13.12 51.35 -13.09
C SER A 285 13.99 51.68 -14.33
N GLN A 286 15.23 51.19 -14.38
CA GLN A 286 16.14 51.43 -15.50
C GLN A 286 15.99 50.34 -16.58
N PRO A 287 16.29 50.63 -17.86
CA PRO A 287 16.37 49.60 -18.89
C PRO A 287 17.55 48.67 -18.61
N ILE A 288 17.30 47.37 -18.55
CA ILE A 288 18.28 46.33 -18.20
C ILE A 288 18.35 45.31 -19.33
N ARG A 289 19.55 45.08 -19.90
CA ARG A 289 19.77 44.00 -20.87
C ARG A 289 20.00 42.69 -20.12
N LEU A 290 19.00 41.81 -20.16
CA LEU A 290 19.01 40.51 -19.49
C LEU A 290 19.33 39.41 -20.51
N GLY A 291 20.50 38.78 -20.37
CA GLY A 291 20.89 37.62 -21.17
C GLY A 291 20.19 36.34 -20.71
N VAL A 292 19.61 35.57 -21.65
CA VAL A 292 18.96 34.28 -21.36
C VAL A 292 19.32 33.25 -22.45
N PRO A 293 19.68 32.00 -22.11
CA PRO A 293 20.00 30.97 -23.09
C PRO A 293 18.71 30.23 -23.51
N LEU A 294 17.95 30.77 -24.47
CA LEU A 294 16.60 30.30 -24.84
C LEU A 294 16.56 29.07 -25.79
N ASN A 295 17.64 28.29 -25.86
CA ASN A 295 17.67 26.99 -26.58
C ASN A 295 18.10 25.85 -25.64
N TRP A 296 17.81 25.96 -24.35
CA TRP A 296 18.20 25.00 -23.33
C TRP A 296 16.98 24.31 -22.72
N GLU A 297 16.22 23.57 -23.53
CA GLU A 297 15.01 22.85 -23.10
C GLU A 297 15.36 21.70 -22.12
N PRO A 298 14.61 21.48 -21.01
CA PRO A 298 13.43 22.22 -20.51
C PRO A 298 13.75 23.37 -19.52
N ILE A 299 15.02 23.77 -19.40
CA ILE A 299 15.48 24.80 -18.45
C ILE A 299 15.07 26.21 -18.90
N ALA A 300 15.39 26.59 -20.13
CA ALA A 300 15.10 27.90 -20.70
C ALA A 300 14.95 27.75 -22.22
N PHE A 301 13.75 27.91 -22.76
CA PHE A 301 13.54 27.78 -24.19
C PHE A 301 12.37 28.62 -24.71
N ARG A 302 12.14 28.63 -26.03
CA ARG A 302 10.94 29.24 -26.61
C ARG A 302 9.87 28.20 -26.85
N ASP A 303 8.67 28.44 -26.32
CA ASP A 303 7.52 27.58 -26.63
C ASP A 303 7.03 27.78 -28.08
N LYS A 304 6.04 26.97 -28.47
CA LYS A 304 5.43 27.03 -29.82
C LYS A 304 4.78 28.39 -30.14
N GLN A 305 4.47 29.21 -29.14
CA GLN A 305 3.95 30.56 -29.32
C GLN A 305 5.05 31.63 -29.36
N GLY A 306 6.32 31.24 -29.26
CA GLY A 306 7.44 32.17 -29.25
C GLY A 306 7.54 32.98 -27.94
N LYS A 307 7.10 32.44 -26.80
CA LYS A 307 7.31 33.03 -25.48
C LYS A 307 8.46 32.30 -24.75
N PRO A 308 9.28 33.02 -23.94
CA PRO A 308 10.21 32.37 -23.01
C PRO A 308 9.46 31.42 -22.08
N SER A 309 9.93 30.18 -22.03
CA SER A 309 9.31 29.04 -21.36
C SER A 309 10.39 28.17 -20.69
N GLY A 310 9.98 27.13 -19.97
CA GLY A 310 10.88 26.35 -19.11
C GLY A 310 10.99 26.94 -17.71
N VAL A 311 11.76 26.26 -16.85
CA VAL A 311 11.95 26.64 -15.43
C VAL A 311 12.37 28.11 -15.31
N ALA A 312 13.37 28.54 -16.08
CA ALA A 312 13.85 29.92 -16.06
C ALA A 312 12.80 30.90 -16.59
N GLY A 313 12.03 30.53 -17.62
CA GLY A 313 10.94 31.34 -18.16
C GLY A 313 9.85 31.61 -17.11
N ASP A 314 9.51 30.61 -16.32
CA ASP A 314 8.53 30.70 -15.24
C ASP A 314 8.99 31.60 -14.09
N TYR A 315 10.27 31.53 -13.71
CA TYR A 315 10.83 32.47 -12.72
C TYR A 315 10.98 33.89 -13.29
N LEU A 316 11.33 34.02 -14.57
CA LEU A 316 11.39 35.30 -15.26
C LEU A 316 10.02 35.98 -15.30
N GLN A 317 8.95 35.23 -15.61
CA GLN A 317 7.59 35.75 -15.60
C GLN A 317 7.21 36.30 -14.22
N ARG A 318 7.51 35.57 -13.14
CA ARG A 318 7.26 36.03 -11.76
C ARG A 318 8.06 37.28 -11.42
N PHE A 319 9.29 37.39 -11.92
CA PHE A 319 10.09 38.58 -11.72
C PHE A 319 9.49 39.82 -12.42
N VAL A 320 8.99 39.63 -13.64
CA VAL A 320 8.27 40.69 -14.39
C VAL A 320 6.97 41.08 -13.67
N GLU A 321 6.18 40.10 -13.21
CA GLU A 321 4.94 40.31 -12.45
C GLU A 321 5.19 41.05 -11.13
N ALA A 322 6.32 40.78 -10.48
CA ALA A 322 6.73 41.47 -9.25
C ALA A 322 7.08 42.94 -9.46
N GLY A 323 7.43 43.36 -10.68
CA GLY A 323 7.73 44.77 -11.01
C GLY A 323 8.89 44.99 -11.98
N ALA A 324 9.61 43.95 -12.41
CA ALA A 324 10.75 44.06 -13.34
C ALA A 324 10.29 44.22 -14.81
N ARG A 325 9.60 45.32 -15.12
CA ARG A 325 8.99 45.55 -16.44
C ARG A 325 9.94 46.10 -17.52
N ASN A 326 11.10 46.64 -17.12
CA ASN A 326 12.06 47.28 -18.02
C ASN A 326 13.21 46.34 -18.44
N LEU A 327 12.94 45.03 -18.48
CA LEU A 327 13.91 44.02 -18.93
C LEU A 327 13.88 43.91 -20.46
N GLN A 328 15.05 44.08 -21.08
CA GLN A 328 15.30 43.79 -22.49
C GLN A 328 15.98 42.43 -22.59
N ILE A 329 15.24 41.41 -23.03
CA ILE A 329 15.77 40.05 -23.17
C ILE A 329 16.74 40.01 -24.35
N VAL A 330 17.99 39.61 -24.09
CA VAL A 330 19.02 39.34 -25.09
C VAL A 330 19.22 37.83 -25.15
N GLU A 331 18.99 37.26 -26.33
CA GLU A 331 18.94 35.81 -26.50
C GLU A 331 20.30 35.25 -26.90
N PHE A 332 20.64 34.10 -26.33
CA PHE A 332 21.86 33.37 -26.65
C PHE A 332 21.54 31.92 -27.02
N GLU A 333 22.33 31.37 -27.94
CA GLU A 333 22.14 30.02 -28.47
C GLU A 333 22.44 28.94 -27.42
N ASP A 334 23.37 29.19 -26.50
CA ASP A 334 23.76 28.26 -25.46
C ASP A 334 24.28 29.02 -24.21
N GLY A 335 24.56 28.26 -23.14
CA GLY A 335 25.13 28.79 -21.92
C GLY A 335 26.54 29.37 -22.10
N GLU A 336 27.33 28.89 -23.08
CA GLU A 336 28.69 29.36 -23.33
C GLU A 336 28.72 30.75 -24.00
N ALA A 337 27.83 30.99 -24.96
CA ALA A 337 27.60 32.26 -25.62
C ALA A 337 27.14 33.32 -24.62
N LEU A 338 26.24 32.94 -23.70
CA LEU A 338 25.83 33.80 -22.59
C LEU A 338 27.02 34.13 -21.67
N GLN A 339 27.84 33.15 -21.31
CA GLN A 339 29.04 33.39 -20.49
C GLN A 339 30.08 34.27 -21.19
N ARG A 340 30.26 34.14 -22.52
CA ARG A 340 31.10 35.05 -23.31
C ARG A 340 30.58 36.48 -23.23
N ALA A 341 29.28 36.69 -23.39
CA ALA A 341 28.66 38.00 -23.22
C ALA A 341 28.80 38.58 -21.80
N MET A 342 28.75 37.73 -20.77
CA MET A 342 29.04 38.14 -19.39
C MET A 342 30.49 38.59 -19.19
N ARG A 343 31.45 37.88 -19.79
CA ARG A 343 32.89 38.24 -19.76
C ARG A 343 33.15 39.55 -20.50
N ASP A 344 32.56 39.70 -21.68
CA ASP A 344 32.72 40.86 -22.56
C ASP A 344 31.89 42.07 -22.10
N ARG A 345 31.05 41.89 -21.06
CA ARG A 345 30.19 42.92 -20.45
C ARG A 345 29.21 43.56 -21.44
N THR A 346 28.69 42.76 -22.37
CA THR A 346 27.71 43.20 -23.38
C THR A 346 26.27 43.17 -22.87
N ILE A 347 26.03 42.62 -21.68
CA ILE A 347 24.74 42.52 -20.98
C ILE A 347 24.87 43.01 -19.54
N ASP A 348 23.75 43.39 -18.92
CA ASP A 348 23.71 43.99 -17.58
C ASP A 348 23.29 42.97 -16.49
N ALA A 349 22.52 41.96 -16.89
CA ALA A 349 22.10 40.83 -16.08
C ALA A 349 22.05 39.54 -16.91
N ALA A 350 22.05 38.37 -16.26
CA ALA A 350 21.92 37.06 -16.89
C ALA A 350 21.07 36.12 -16.03
N LEU A 351 20.26 35.27 -16.65
CA LEU A 351 19.43 34.27 -15.98
C LEU A 351 19.82 32.86 -16.40
N ALA A 352 19.58 31.88 -15.52
CA ALA A 352 19.91 30.46 -15.71
C ALA A 352 21.43 30.22 -15.87
N VAL A 353 22.24 30.97 -15.12
CA VAL A 353 23.70 30.84 -15.16
C VAL A 353 24.18 29.89 -14.05
N PRO A 354 24.97 28.85 -14.36
CA PRO A 354 25.59 28.00 -13.35
C PRO A 354 26.61 28.78 -12.49
N MET A 355 26.57 28.59 -11.17
CA MET A 355 27.46 29.29 -10.22
C MET A 355 28.94 28.86 -10.28
N THR A 356 29.28 27.81 -11.04
CA THR A 356 30.52 27.02 -10.90
C THR A 356 31.76 27.53 -11.64
N ASN A 357 31.77 28.76 -12.21
CA ASN A 357 32.95 29.27 -12.93
C ASN A 357 33.51 30.58 -12.34
N ALA A 358 34.63 30.49 -11.61
CA ALA A 358 35.27 31.62 -10.90
C ALA A 358 35.90 32.68 -11.83
N ALA A 359 36.25 32.32 -13.07
CA ALA A 359 36.91 33.24 -14.00
C ALA A 359 35.94 34.15 -14.77
N ALA A 360 34.76 33.64 -15.13
CA ALA A 360 33.72 34.39 -15.85
C ALA A 360 32.83 35.24 -14.92
N SER A 361 32.91 35.03 -13.61
CA SER A 361 32.09 35.65 -12.57
C SER A 361 32.72 36.87 -11.89
N ALA A 362 33.94 37.25 -12.29
CA ALA A 362 34.66 38.36 -11.66
C ALA A 362 33.90 39.69 -11.79
N GLY A 363 33.37 40.19 -10.67
CA GLY A 363 32.61 41.45 -10.59
C GLY A 363 31.10 41.31 -10.81
N TRP A 364 30.59 40.10 -11.03
CA TRP A 364 29.15 39.81 -11.09
C TRP A 364 28.61 39.43 -9.70
N ARG A 365 27.42 39.92 -9.36
CA ARG A 365 26.69 39.53 -8.16
C ARG A 365 25.66 38.46 -8.51
N PHE A 366 25.73 37.33 -7.84
CA PHE A 366 24.83 36.20 -8.05
C PHE A 366 23.73 36.16 -6.99
N SER A 367 22.54 35.77 -7.40
CA SER A 367 21.42 35.41 -6.54
C SER A 367 21.69 34.05 -5.87
N GLU A 368 20.86 33.69 -4.90
CA GLU A 368 20.73 32.30 -4.47
C GLU A 368 20.28 31.42 -5.66
N PRO A 369 20.71 30.16 -5.72
CA PRO A 369 20.26 29.23 -6.76
C PRO A 369 18.75 29.00 -6.65
N PHE A 370 18.02 29.27 -7.73
CA PHE A 370 16.57 29.04 -7.78
C PHE A 370 16.23 27.60 -8.18
N ILE A 371 17.18 26.89 -8.79
CA ILE A 371 17.11 25.45 -9.04
C ILE A 371 18.50 24.81 -9.04
N THR A 372 18.59 23.56 -8.63
CA THR A 372 19.80 22.75 -8.66
C THR A 372 19.51 21.46 -9.40
N ILE A 373 20.30 21.15 -10.42
CA ILE A 373 20.08 19.99 -11.30
C ILE A 373 21.37 19.16 -11.34
N PRO A 374 21.35 17.86 -11.05
CA PRO A 374 22.56 17.04 -11.08
C PRO A 374 23.05 16.82 -12.52
N ASN A 375 24.36 16.74 -12.69
CA ASN A 375 24.97 16.22 -13.91
C ASN A 375 25.11 14.70 -13.80
N VAL A 376 24.94 14.02 -14.92
CA VAL A 376 24.95 12.57 -15.03
C VAL A 376 25.91 12.11 -16.12
N ILE A 377 26.38 10.88 -15.98
CA ILE A 377 27.19 10.17 -16.96
C ILE A 377 26.27 9.21 -17.70
N LEU A 378 26.18 9.35 -19.02
CA LEU A 378 25.41 8.48 -19.90
C LEU A 378 26.36 7.55 -20.66
N THR A 379 25.95 6.30 -20.82
CA THR A 379 26.65 5.29 -21.63
C THR A 379 25.64 4.49 -22.44
N HIS A 380 26.12 3.60 -23.31
CA HIS A 380 25.27 2.55 -23.87
C HIS A 380 24.75 1.61 -22.78
N VAL A 381 23.56 1.04 -23.03
CA VAL A 381 23.05 -0.11 -22.28
C VAL A 381 24.00 -1.28 -22.49
N GLY A 382 24.52 -1.86 -21.40
CA GLY A 382 25.53 -2.94 -21.44
C GLY A 382 26.99 -2.47 -21.51
N ALA A 383 27.27 -1.17 -21.51
CA ALA A 383 28.64 -0.66 -21.41
C ALA A 383 29.29 -1.05 -20.06
N PRO A 384 30.63 -1.13 -19.97
CA PRO A 384 31.33 -1.43 -18.71
C PRO A 384 30.94 -0.44 -17.61
N ARG A 385 30.65 -0.97 -16.41
CA ARG A 385 30.16 -0.21 -15.26
C ARG A 385 31.02 1.03 -14.99
N VAL A 386 30.37 2.17 -14.86
CA VAL A 386 30.95 3.47 -14.49
C VAL A 386 30.27 3.88 -13.18
N ILE A 387 31.05 4.21 -12.15
CA ILE A 387 30.55 4.60 -10.82
C ILE A 387 30.68 6.10 -10.63
N ASP A 388 31.77 6.71 -11.12
CA ASP A 388 31.99 8.15 -11.06
C ASP A 388 32.88 8.66 -12.22
N LEU A 389 33.26 9.94 -12.17
CA LEU A 389 34.09 10.56 -13.22
C LEU A 389 35.50 9.94 -13.36
N ARG A 390 36.06 9.31 -12.31
CA ARG A 390 37.41 8.72 -12.34
C ARG A 390 37.48 7.49 -13.24
N ASP A 391 36.37 6.76 -13.36
CA ASP A 391 36.23 5.59 -14.25
C ASP A 391 36.21 5.96 -15.75
N LEU A 392 36.17 7.26 -16.06
CA LEU A 392 36.27 7.78 -17.42
C LEU A 392 37.72 7.93 -17.90
N ASN A 393 38.72 7.61 -17.06
CA ASN A 393 40.11 7.71 -17.48
C ASN A 393 40.39 6.84 -18.71
N HIS A 394 41.12 7.38 -19.69
CA HIS A 394 41.37 6.77 -21.00
C HIS A 394 40.15 6.54 -21.91
N ARG A 395 38.93 6.91 -21.50
CA ARG A 395 37.73 6.80 -22.33
C ARG A 395 37.51 8.06 -23.17
N ARG A 396 36.77 7.90 -24.27
CA ARG A 396 36.26 8.98 -25.10
C ARG A 396 34.98 9.53 -24.48
N VAL A 397 35.00 10.76 -24.01
CA VAL A 397 33.84 11.39 -23.36
C VAL A 397 33.38 12.56 -24.20
N VAL A 398 32.16 12.51 -24.70
CA VAL A 398 31.56 13.62 -25.42
C VAL A 398 30.89 14.61 -24.46
N LEU A 399 31.09 15.90 -24.68
CA LEU A 399 30.55 17.01 -23.88
C LEU A 399 29.88 18.03 -24.79
N SER A 400 28.74 18.55 -24.35
CA SER A 400 28.08 19.71 -24.98
C SER A 400 28.53 21.05 -24.41
N GLU A 401 29.22 21.07 -23.26
CA GLU A 401 29.72 22.28 -22.59
C GLU A 401 31.19 22.07 -22.12
N PRO A 402 32.14 21.98 -23.06
CA PRO A 402 33.54 21.62 -22.77
C PRO A 402 34.24 22.62 -21.85
N ASP A 403 33.94 23.93 -21.92
CA ASP A 403 34.63 24.94 -21.11
C ASP A 403 34.24 24.84 -19.63
N ARG A 404 33.02 24.35 -19.35
CA ARG A 404 32.48 24.23 -18.00
C ARG A 404 32.80 22.88 -17.37
N LEU A 405 32.46 21.79 -18.06
CA LEU A 405 32.62 20.43 -17.54
C LEU A 405 34.01 19.85 -17.81
N GLY A 406 34.68 20.28 -18.88
CA GLY A 406 35.98 19.74 -19.28
C GLY A 406 37.06 19.87 -18.20
N PRO A 407 37.27 21.05 -17.57
CA PRO A 407 38.24 21.21 -16.48
C PRO A 407 37.91 20.33 -15.27
N LEU A 408 36.62 20.20 -14.91
CA LEU A 408 36.16 19.40 -13.78
C LEU A 408 36.41 17.91 -14.01
N ILE A 409 36.14 17.42 -15.23
CA ILE A 409 36.37 16.03 -15.60
C ILE A 409 37.88 15.75 -15.66
N LYS A 410 38.68 16.63 -16.27
CA LYS A 410 40.15 16.47 -16.31
C LYS A 410 40.81 16.49 -14.93
N ALA A 411 40.22 17.19 -13.95
CA ALA A 411 40.74 17.19 -12.58
C ALA A 411 40.59 15.82 -11.90
N GLN A 412 39.59 15.02 -12.27
CA GLN A 412 39.31 13.70 -11.68
C GLN A 412 39.77 12.53 -12.58
N ALA A 413 39.78 12.72 -13.90
CA ALA A 413 40.25 11.78 -14.90
C ALA A 413 41.25 12.46 -15.86
N PRO A 414 42.54 12.55 -15.50
CA PRO A 414 43.54 13.32 -16.26
C PRO A 414 43.76 12.84 -17.70
N ASP A 415 43.61 11.53 -17.96
CA ASP A 415 43.88 10.89 -19.26
C ASP A 415 42.60 10.66 -20.08
N VAL A 416 41.49 11.29 -19.72
CA VAL A 416 40.24 11.25 -20.49
C VAL A 416 40.42 11.92 -21.87
N ARG A 417 39.82 11.34 -22.91
CA ARG A 417 39.77 11.94 -24.25
C ARG A 417 38.44 12.68 -24.42
N LEU A 418 38.45 13.99 -24.22
CA LEU A 418 37.25 14.83 -24.39
C LEU A 418 36.96 15.08 -25.88
N ILE A 419 35.72 14.87 -26.27
CA ILE A 419 35.16 15.18 -27.61
C ILE A 419 34.12 16.27 -27.42
N THR A 420 34.21 17.35 -28.20
CA THR A 420 33.24 18.45 -28.13
C THR A 420 32.11 18.23 -29.12
N ALA A 421 30.87 18.43 -28.68
CA ALA A 421 29.67 18.51 -29.52
C ALA A 421 29.02 19.89 -29.37
N ALA A 422 28.25 20.30 -30.38
CA ALA A 422 27.58 21.61 -30.38
C ALA A 422 26.44 21.70 -29.35
N ASP A 423 25.71 20.60 -29.14
CA ASP A 423 24.59 20.53 -28.22
C ASP A 423 24.42 19.10 -27.66
N ALA A 424 23.53 18.95 -26.68
CA ALA A 424 23.24 17.65 -26.07
C ALA A 424 22.69 16.63 -27.08
N ALA A 425 21.83 17.06 -28.02
CA ALA A 425 21.25 16.17 -29.03
C ALA A 425 22.33 15.54 -29.94
N THR A 426 23.25 16.37 -30.43
CA THR A 426 24.40 15.96 -31.26
C THR A 426 25.35 15.09 -30.45
N ALA A 427 25.60 15.43 -29.18
CA ALA A 427 26.41 14.63 -28.28
C ALA A 427 25.83 13.22 -28.08
N LEU A 428 24.53 13.12 -27.84
CA LEU A 428 23.83 11.84 -27.69
C LEU A 428 23.81 11.03 -28.99
N THR A 429 23.69 11.66 -30.16
CA THR A 429 23.83 10.97 -31.45
C THR A 429 25.25 10.42 -31.67
N LEU A 430 26.28 11.16 -31.25
CA LEU A 430 27.66 10.70 -31.31
C LEU A 430 27.92 9.54 -30.35
N LEU A 431 27.32 9.60 -29.16
CA LEU A 431 27.35 8.49 -28.20
C LEU A 431 26.67 7.26 -28.83
N ASP A 432 25.41 7.37 -29.27
CA ASP A 432 24.59 6.30 -29.85
C ASP A 432 25.23 5.59 -31.06
N ARG A 433 26.15 6.25 -31.76
CA ARG A 433 26.88 5.72 -32.93
C ARG A 433 28.30 5.24 -32.61
N ASP A 434 28.59 4.92 -31.35
CA ASP A 434 29.91 4.47 -30.87
C ASP A 434 31.06 5.46 -31.12
N GLY A 435 30.73 6.74 -31.37
CA GLY A 435 31.69 7.83 -31.57
C GLY A 435 32.37 8.25 -30.27
N ALA A 436 31.74 7.98 -29.13
CA ALA A 436 32.23 8.19 -27.78
C ALA A 436 31.83 7.02 -26.87
N ASP A 437 32.50 6.87 -25.73
CA ASP A 437 32.24 5.80 -24.75
C ASP A 437 31.30 6.28 -23.63
N ALA A 438 31.23 7.59 -23.39
CA ALA A 438 30.30 8.20 -22.44
C ALA A 438 29.95 9.65 -22.82
N TYR A 439 28.82 10.15 -22.34
CA TYR A 439 28.45 11.57 -22.33
C TYR A 439 28.35 12.05 -20.88
N VAL A 440 28.75 13.30 -20.59
CA VAL A 440 28.51 13.92 -19.29
C VAL A 440 27.75 15.22 -19.49
N GLY A 441 26.62 15.36 -18.80
CA GLY A 441 25.81 16.57 -18.91
C GLY A 441 24.63 16.62 -17.94
N ASN A 442 23.83 17.67 -18.10
CA ASN A 442 22.74 18.00 -17.20
C ASN A 442 21.57 17.01 -17.34
N LEU A 443 21.12 16.40 -16.22
CA LEU A 443 20.07 15.38 -16.22
C LEU A 443 18.76 15.87 -16.83
N ALA A 444 18.34 17.10 -16.52
CA ALA A 444 17.09 17.66 -17.02
C ALA A 444 17.06 17.75 -18.55
N VAL A 445 18.22 18.02 -19.16
CA VAL A 445 18.34 18.19 -20.61
C VAL A 445 18.32 16.85 -21.31
N VAL A 446 18.96 15.81 -20.75
CA VAL A 446 19.08 14.50 -21.40
C VAL A 446 17.91 13.56 -21.15
N ASP A 447 17.18 13.71 -20.03
CA ASP A 447 16.08 12.81 -19.66
C ASP A 447 14.99 12.70 -20.74
N PRO A 448 14.52 13.80 -21.38
CA PRO A 448 13.56 13.71 -22.49
C PRO A 448 14.10 12.90 -23.69
N TYR A 449 15.37 13.11 -24.06
CA TYR A 449 15.98 12.36 -25.16
C TYR A 449 16.13 10.88 -24.83
N LEU A 450 16.48 10.53 -23.59
CA LEU A 450 16.59 9.16 -23.12
C LEU A 450 15.24 8.43 -23.18
N ARG A 451 14.13 9.10 -22.85
CA ARG A 451 12.79 8.51 -22.87
C ARG A 451 12.22 8.38 -24.28
N ASP A 452 12.35 9.42 -25.08
CA ASP A 452 11.62 9.49 -26.36
C ASP A 452 12.42 8.91 -27.52
N ALA A 453 13.71 9.26 -27.59
CA ALA A 453 14.54 8.94 -28.76
C ALA A 453 15.47 7.74 -28.52
N TYR A 454 15.99 7.56 -27.30
CA TYR A 454 17.05 6.58 -27.01
C TYR A 454 16.66 5.51 -25.98
N ALA A 455 15.36 5.30 -25.75
CA ALA A 455 14.86 4.31 -24.80
C ALA A 455 15.42 2.91 -25.09
N GLY A 456 16.02 2.28 -24.08
CA GLY A 456 16.65 0.97 -24.18
C GLY A 456 17.98 0.92 -24.96
N ARG A 457 18.50 2.07 -25.45
CA ARG A 457 19.78 2.15 -26.18
C ARG A 457 20.88 2.86 -25.38
N LEU A 458 20.52 3.96 -24.74
CA LEU A 458 21.38 4.71 -23.83
C LEU A 458 20.82 4.63 -22.40
N GLN A 459 21.70 4.69 -21.41
CA GLN A 459 21.35 4.66 -19.99
C GLN A 459 22.13 5.69 -19.20
N ILE A 460 21.57 6.12 -18.06
CA ILE A 460 22.30 6.85 -17.04
C ILE A 460 23.15 5.83 -16.28
N ALA A 461 24.48 5.91 -16.43
CA ALA A 461 25.41 4.99 -15.81
C ALA A 461 25.71 5.37 -14.35
N ALA A 462 25.90 6.66 -14.08
CA ALA A 462 26.24 7.17 -12.76
C ALA A 462 25.98 8.69 -12.63
N PRO A 463 25.84 9.23 -11.40
CA PRO A 463 25.94 10.67 -11.18
C PRO A 463 27.37 11.15 -11.45
N ALA A 464 27.52 12.32 -12.07
CA ALA A 464 28.83 12.91 -12.34
C ALA A 464 29.46 13.60 -11.11
N GLY A 465 28.82 13.54 -9.94
CA GLY A 465 29.32 14.16 -8.70
C GLY A 465 29.37 15.70 -8.75
N THR A 466 28.68 16.31 -9.72
CA THR A 466 28.61 17.77 -9.90
C THR A 466 27.17 18.16 -10.19
N GLU A 467 26.81 19.39 -9.83
CA GLU A 467 25.44 19.90 -9.96
C GLU A 467 25.43 21.31 -10.56
N ASP A 468 24.44 21.55 -11.40
CA ASP A 468 24.16 22.84 -12.00
C ASP A 468 23.26 23.64 -11.08
N ARG A 469 23.90 24.48 -10.26
CA ARG A 469 23.23 25.45 -9.39
C ARG A 469 22.93 26.70 -10.20
N LEU A 470 21.73 26.77 -10.78
CA LEU A 470 21.32 27.84 -11.68
C LEU A 470 20.89 29.08 -10.90
N THR A 471 21.41 30.22 -11.31
CA THR A 471 21.27 31.50 -10.61
C THR A 471 20.87 32.62 -11.56
N PHE A 472 20.48 33.75 -10.99
CA PHE A 472 20.43 35.05 -11.65
C PHE A 472 21.71 35.82 -11.30
N ALA A 473 22.33 36.47 -12.28
CA ALA A 473 23.55 37.25 -12.10
C ALA A 473 23.34 38.68 -12.60
N ALA A 474 23.91 39.67 -11.91
CA ALA A 474 23.88 41.06 -12.36
C ALA A 474 25.22 41.77 -12.14
N PHE A 475 25.53 42.74 -13.01
CA PHE A 475 26.82 43.43 -13.03
C PHE A 475 26.69 44.93 -12.74
N GLY A 476 27.72 45.50 -12.12
CA GLY A 476 27.85 46.96 -11.94
C GLY A 476 26.65 47.61 -11.25
N ASN A 477 26.07 48.64 -11.88
CA ASN A 477 24.91 49.39 -11.36
C ASN A 477 23.63 48.56 -11.25
N SER A 478 23.60 47.38 -11.87
CA SER A 478 22.48 46.45 -11.84
C SER A 478 22.60 45.40 -10.73
N ALA A 479 23.66 45.41 -9.92
CA ALA A 479 23.91 44.40 -8.89
C ALA A 479 22.73 44.19 -7.91
N ALA A 480 21.97 45.24 -7.61
CA ALA A 480 20.77 45.15 -6.76
C ALA A 480 19.70 44.18 -7.32
N LEU A 481 19.68 43.91 -8.64
CA LEU A 481 18.75 42.97 -9.25
C LEU A 481 18.91 41.54 -8.75
N ALA A 482 20.12 41.12 -8.38
CA ALA A 482 20.33 39.77 -7.83
C ALA A 482 19.56 39.60 -6.51
N SER A 483 19.57 40.62 -5.65
CA SER A 483 18.84 40.61 -4.37
C SER A 483 17.32 40.82 -4.57
N ALA A 484 16.92 41.60 -5.58
CA ALA A 484 15.52 41.68 -5.99
C ALA A 484 14.99 40.33 -6.49
N PHE A 485 15.79 39.59 -7.28
CA PHE A 485 15.43 38.27 -7.75
C PHE A 485 15.34 37.26 -6.60
N ASP A 486 16.25 37.30 -5.62
CA ASP A 486 16.15 36.48 -4.40
C ASP A 486 14.83 36.71 -3.66
N GLN A 487 14.37 37.97 -3.63
CA GLN A 487 13.10 38.30 -3.00
C GLN A 487 11.91 37.68 -3.75
N VAL A 488 11.98 37.56 -5.09
CA VAL A 488 10.99 36.80 -5.86
C VAL A 488 11.04 35.33 -5.46
N VAL A 489 12.22 34.71 -5.55
CA VAL A 489 12.41 33.28 -5.27
C VAL A 489 11.93 32.89 -3.87
N ARG A 490 12.25 33.69 -2.84
CA ARG A 490 11.80 33.46 -1.45
C ARG A 490 10.29 33.60 -1.25
N ASN A 491 9.62 34.43 -2.05
CA ASN A 491 8.18 34.66 -1.95
C ASN A 491 7.34 33.70 -2.83
N VAL A 492 7.97 32.87 -3.67
CA VAL A 492 7.25 31.78 -4.35
C VAL A 492 6.86 30.71 -3.32
N ALA A 493 5.56 30.43 -3.19
CA ALA A 493 5.02 29.43 -2.29
C ALA A 493 5.65 28.05 -2.54
N ALA A 494 5.82 27.25 -1.49
CA ALA A 494 6.50 25.95 -1.60
C ALA A 494 5.81 24.99 -2.61
N GLY A 495 4.46 24.94 -2.58
CA GLY A 495 3.69 24.15 -3.56
C GLY A 495 3.83 24.67 -4.99
N GLU A 496 4.00 25.97 -5.17
CA GLU A 496 4.20 26.57 -6.49
C GLU A 496 5.62 26.32 -7.02
N ARG A 497 6.64 26.37 -6.16
CA ARG A 497 8.02 25.96 -6.53
C ARG A 497 8.07 24.51 -6.96
N GLU A 498 7.35 23.66 -6.23
CA GLU A 498 7.21 22.24 -6.56
C GLU A 498 6.47 22.03 -7.88
N ARG A 499 5.41 22.82 -8.13
CA ARG A 499 4.69 22.81 -9.41
C ARG A 499 5.60 23.20 -10.58
N ILE A 500 6.33 24.33 -10.52
CA ILE A 500 7.29 24.72 -11.57
C ILE A 500 8.30 23.59 -11.81
N ARG A 501 8.81 22.97 -10.75
CA ARG A 501 9.75 21.85 -10.88
C ARG A 501 9.10 20.68 -11.61
N ASN A 502 7.90 20.28 -11.22
CA ASN A 502 7.25 19.08 -11.79
C ASN A 502 6.69 19.32 -13.19
N ASP A 503 6.26 20.54 -13.52
CA ASP A 503 5.78 20.90 -14.85
C ASP A 503 6.88 20.76 -15.92
N TRP A 504 8.13 21.02 -15.54
CA TRP A 504 9.28 21.02 -16.46
C TRP A 504 10.23 19.82 -16.29
N LEU A 505 10.40 19.34 -15.06
CA LEU A 505 11.39 18.32 -14.68
C LEU A 505 10.74 17.09 -14.01
N GLY A 506 9.41 17.03 -13.98
CA GLY A 506 8.69 15.89 -13.42
C GLY A 506 8.79 14.66 -14.31
N VAL A 507 8.89 13.49 -13.68
CA VAL A 507 8.76 12.20 -14.35
C VAL A 507 7.30 11.99 -14.73
N GLY A 508 6.97 12.17 -16.00
CA GLY A 508 5.61 11.97 -16.50
C GLY A 508 5.24 10.49 -16.58
N ASP A 509 4.44 10.01 -15.64
CA ASP A 509 3.71 8.74 -15.75
C ASP A 509 2.51 8.92 -16.68
N GLN A 510 2.70 8.77 -17.99
CA GLN A 510 1.61 8.66 -18.96
C GLN A 510 1.98 7.65 -20.07
N PRO A 511 1.51 6.39 -20.02
CA PRO A 511 1.43 5.57 -21.22
C PRO A 511 0.27 6.08 -22.06
N ALA A 512 0.56 6.84 -23.12
CA ALA A 512 -0.47 7.36 -24.03
C ALA A 512 -1.16 6.20 -24.77
N ILE A 513 -2.34 5.79 -24.30
CA ILE A 513 -3.21 4.84 -25.01
C ILE A 513 -3.58 5.44 -26.37
N ASN A 514 -3.23 4.73 -27.44
CA ASN A 514 -3.51 5.15 -28.81
C ASN A 514 -4.98 4.86 -29.17
N TRP A 515 -5.86 5.83 -28.89
CA TRP A 515 -7.31 5.78 -29.13
C TRP A 515 -7.73 5.36 -30.54
N ARG A 516 -6.84 5.55 -31.53
CA ARG A 516 -7.09 5.16 -32.92
C ARG A 516 -7.17 3.63 -33.10
N ARG A 517 -6.43 2.86 -32.29
CA ARG A 517 -6.52 1.38 -32.29
C ARG A 517 -7.73 0.86 -31.54
N VAL A 518 -8.13 1.52 -30.45
CA VAL A 518 -9.31 1.15 -29.65
C VAL A 518 -10.60 1.32 -30.45
N MET A 519 -10.75 2.43 -31.19
CA MET A 519 -11.94 2.67 -32.02
C MET A 519 -12.11 1.66 -33.17
N LEU A 520 -11.03 1.05 -33.65
CA LEU A 520 -11.10 0.09 -34.75
C LEU A 520 -11.85 -1.21 -34.37
N TRP A 521 -11.84 -1.58 -33.07
CA TRP A 521 -12.43 -2.81 -32.57
C TRP A 521 -13.77 -2.61 -31.84
N ALA A 522 -14.01 -1.43 -31.26
CA ALA A 522 -15.23 -1.17 -30.48
C ALA A 522 -16.50 -0.98 -31.35
N LEU A 523 -16.36 -0.38 -32.54
CA LEU A 523 -17.50 -0.03 -33.40
C LEU A 523 -18.27 -1.26 -33.96
N PRO A 524 -17.60 -2.32 -34.46
CA PRO A 524 -18.26 -3.52 -34.95
C PRO A 524 -19.02 -4.29 -33.86
N ALA A 525 -18.46 -4.35 -32.64
CA ALA A 525 -19.07 -5.04 -31.51
C ALA A 525 -20.39 -4.41 -31.08
N LEU A 526 -20.48 -3.08 -31.12
CA LEU A 526 -21.70 -2.33 -30.77
C LEU A 526 -22.85 -2.59 -31.77
N LEU A 527 -22.54 -2.78 -33.04
CA LEU A 527 -23.54 -2.97 -34.09
C LEU A 527 -24.25 -4.34 -33.98
N ILE A 528 -23.52 -5.36 -33.51
CA ILE A 528 -24.04 -6.73 -33.30
C ILE A 528 -25.01 -6.77 -32.11
N LEU A 529 -24.75 -6.00 -31.06
CA LEU A 529 -25.61 -5.95 -29.88
C LEU A 529 -26.96 -5.27 -30.18
N LEU A 530 -26.96 -4.23 -31.00
CA LEU A 530 -28.17 -3.48 -31.34
C LEU A 530 -29.17 -4.30 -32.19
N THR A 531 -28.69 -5.11 -33.11
CA THR A 531 -29.55 -5.97 -33.94
C THR A 531 -30.18 -7.11 -33.13
N GLY A 532 -29.47 -7.67 -32.14
CA GLY A 532 -30.00 -8.68 -31.23
C GLY A 532 -31.19 -8.17 -30.40
N GLY A 533 -31.11 -6.93 -29.89
CA GLY A 533 -32.17 -6.34 -29.07
C GLY A 533 -33.50 -6.11 -29.82
N LEU A 534 -33.43 -5.78 -31.11
CA LEU A 534 -34.62 -5.48 -31.92
C LEU A 534 -35.49 -6.72 -32.16
N VAL A 535 -34.87 -7.88 -32.41
CA VAL A 535 -35.56 -9.15 -32.68
C VAL A 535 -36.34 -9.62 -31.45
N HIS A 536 -35.76 -9.46 -30.26
CA HIS A 536 -36.39 -9.93 -29.02
C HIS A 536 -37.70 -9.17 -28.70
N THR A 537 -37.73 -7.87 -29.00
CA THR A 537 -38.84 -6.98 -28.61
C THR A 537 -40.12 -7.27 -29.40
N VAL A 538 -40.01 -7.58 -30.70
CA VAL A 538 -41.16 -7.84 -31.58
C VAL A 538 -41.87 -9.15 -31.20
N GLY A 539 -41.15 -10.16 -30.71
CA GLY A 539 -41.73 -11.43 -30.30
C GLY A 539 -42.61 -11.33 -29.04
N HIS A 540 -42.23 -10.48 -28.09
CA HIS A 540 -42.89 -10.39 -26.78
C HIS A 540 -44.28 -9.74 -26.84
N MET A 541 -44.53 -8.88 -27.82
CA MET A 541 -45.80 -8.14 -27.94
C MET A 541 -46.96 -8.97 -28.49
N ARG A 542 -46.70 -10.04 -29.25
CA ARG A 542 -47.78 -10.90 -29.80
C ARG A 542 -48.43 -11.80 -28.75
N LEU A 543 -47.66 -12.24 -27.75
CA LEU A 543 -48.09 -13.25 -26.76
C LEU A 543 -49.14 -12.73 -25.75
N ARG A 544 -49.15 -11.42 -25.46
CA ARG A 544 -50.02 -10.84 -24.41
C ARG A 544 -51.49 -10.65 -24.81
N ARG A 545 -51.83 -10.74 -26.11
CA ARG A 545 -53.21 -10.45 -26.58
C ARG A 545 -54.19 -11.62 -26.45
N GLU A 546 -53.72 -12.85 -26.25
CA GLU A 546 -54.56 -14.05 -26.36
C GLU A 546 -55.15 -14.53 -25.03
N VAL A 547 -54.61 -14.10 -23.88
CA VAL A 547 -54.89 -14.70 -22.56
C VAL A 547 -56.18 -14.18 -21.87
N SER A 548 -56.78 -13.06 -22.27
CA SER A 548 -57.83 -12.41 -21.44
C SER A 548 -59.27 -12.95 -21.57
N GLN A 549 -59.62 -13.73 -22.60
CA GLN A 549 -61.04 -14.03 -22.90
C GLN A 549 -61.70 -15.18 -22.11
N ARG A 550 -60.98 -15.97 -21.29
CA ARG A 550 -61.49 -17.27 -20.78
C ARG A 550 -62.04 -17.25 -19.34
N ARG A 551 -62.02 -16.11 -18.64
CA ARG A 551 -62.06 -16.06 -17.15
C ARG A 551 -63.42 -15.84 -16.46
N ILE A 552 -64.55 -15.86 -17.19
CA ILE A 552 -65.85 -15.46 -16.61
C ILE A 552 -66.73 -16.66 -16.15
N ALA A 553 -66.51 -17.89 -16.63
CA ALA A 553 -67.42 -19.02 -16.41
C ALA A 553 -67.20 -19.84 -15.12
N GLU A 554 -65.99 -19.92 -14.57
CA GLU A 554 -65.71 -20.80 -13.40
C GLU A 554 -66.14 -20.25 -12.04
N ASN A 555 -66.84 -19.12 -12.01
CA ASN A 555 -67.13 -18.37 -10.80
C ASN A 555 -68.22 -18.96 -9.88
N ARG A 556 -68.47 -20.28 -9.77
CA ARG A 556 -69.30 -20.81 -8.64
C ARG A 556 -68.97 -22.18 -8.01
N LEU A 557 -68.16 -23.06 -8.61
CA LEU A 557 -67.63 -24.24 -7.87
C LEU A 557 -66.63 -23.83 -6.78
N SER A 558 -65.65 -23.00 -7.13
CA SER A 558 -65.61 -21.59 -6.78
C SER A 558 -66.38 -21.12 -5.51
N ARG A 559 -66.22 -21.62 -4.30
CA ARG A 559 -66.21 -20.70 -3.10
C ARG A 559 -65.48 -21.30 -1.93
N VAL A 560 -65.43 -22.63 -1.93
CA VAL A 560 -64.77 -23.47 -0.93
C VAL A 560 -63.44 -23.96 -1.50
N THR A 561 -63.49 -24.48 -2.72
CA THR A 561 -62.35 -24.69 -3.63
C THR A 561 -61.77 -23.39 -4.22
N ARG A 562 -62.46 -22.24 -4.05
CA ARG A 562 -61.97 -20.88 -4.41
C ARG A 562 -61.07 -20.24 -3.34
N LYS A 563 -60.81 -20.94 -2.24
CA LYS A 563 -60.03 -20.43 -1.11
C LYS A 563 -58.91 -21.37 -0.65
N LEU A 564 -58.78 -22.56 -1.26
CA LEU A 564 -57.64 -23.45 -1.12
C LEU A 564 -56.77 -23.31 -2.38
N PRO A 565 -55.45 -23.13 -2.28
CA PRO A 565 -54.57 -22.95 -3.43
C PRO A 565 -54.18 -24.30 -4.06
N ALA A 566 -55.12 -25.24 -4.23
CA ALA A 566 -54.87 -26.56 -4.84
C ALA A 566 -56.16 -27.11 -5.49
N ILE A 567 -56.00 -27.85 -6.59
CA ILE A 567 -57.07 -28.60 -7.26
C ILE A 567 -57.04 -30.03 -6.78
N VAL A 568 -58.18 -30.57 -6.40
CA VAL A 568 -58.31 -31.97 -5.99
C VAL A 568 -58.90 -32.76 -7.15
N TYR A 569 -58.32 -33.92 -7.46
CA TYR A 569 -58.77 -34.80 -8.53
C TYR A 569 -58.89 -36.25 -8.04
N GLN A 570 -59.71 -37.01 -8.75
CA GLN A 570 -59.85 -38.46 -8.66
C GLN A 570 -59.77 -38.99 -10.09
N VAL A 571 -58.92 -39.98 -10.31
CA VAL A 571 -58.69 -40.60 -11.61
C VAL A 571 -58.79 -42.12 -11.48
N HIS A 572 -59.60 -42.74 -12.32
CA HIS A 572 -59.85 -44.16 -12.40
C HIS A 572 -59.42 -44.71 -13.75
N ARG A 573 -58.42 -45.58 -13.76
CA ARG A 573 -57.93 -46.28 -14.94
C ARG A 573 -58.63 -47.62 -15.11
N ALA A 574 -59.32 -47.81 -16.23
CA ALA A 574 -59.98 -49.05 -16.57
C ALA A 574 -58.97 -50.14 -17.04
N PRO A 575 -59.35 -51.43 -17.03
CA PRO A 575 -58.44 -52.53 -17.39
C PRO A 575 -57.95 -52.51 -18.84
N ASP A 576 -58.65 -51.82 -19.74
CA ASP A 576 -58.26 -51.63 -21.15
C ASP A 576 -57.28 -50.46 -21.37
N GLY A 577 -56.83 -49.82 -20.29
CA GLY A 577 -55.86 -48.71 -20.33
C GLY A 577 -56.47 -47.34 -20.57
N THR A 578 -57.80 -47.21 -20.52
CA THR A 578 -58.50 -45.92 -20.55
C THR A 578 -58.56 -45.28 -19.15
N PHE A 579 -58.63 -43.95 -19.04
CA PHE A 579 -58.36 -43.20 -17.81
C PHE A 579 -59.45 -42.20 -17.47
N THR A 580 -60.48 -42.57 -16.73
CA THR A 580 -61.57 -41.64 -16.38
C THR A 580 -61.24 -40.74 -15.20
N PHE A 581 -61.83 -39.54 -15.14
CA PHE A 581 -61.66 -38.61 -14.00
C PHE A 581 -63.00 -38.38 -13.29
N PRO A 582 -63.41 -39.27 -12.35
CA PRO A 582 -64.75 -39.22 -11.75
C PRO A 582 -65.04 -37.94 -10.97
N TYR A 583 -64.00 -37.26 -10.48
CA TYR A 583 -64.17 -36.04 -9.70
C TYR A 583 -62.97 -35.12 -9.85
N VAL A 584 -63.20 -33.86 -10.18
CA VAL A 584 -62.18 -32.80 -10.14
C VAL A 584 -62.82 -31.52 -9.58
N ALA A 585 -62.20 -30.92 -8.57
CA ALA A 585 -62.73 -29.73 -7.90
C ALA A 585 -61.62 -28.81 -7.39
N GLY A 586 -61.71 -27.52 -7.74
CA GLY A 586 -60.60 -26.57 -7.66
C GLY A 586 -60.74 -25.53 -8.76
N ASP A 587 -59.78 -24.61 -8.87
CA ASP A 587 -59.66 -23.75 -10.05
C ASP A 587 -58.82 -24.49 -11.13
N VAL A 588 -59.42 -25.51 -11.76
CA VAL A 588 -58.77 -26.46 -12.70
C VAL A 588 -58.15 -25.74 -13.89
N PHE A 589 -58.87 -24.74 -14.34
CA PHE A 589 -58.45 -23.89 -15.42
C PHE A 589 -57.23 -23.07 -15.05
N SER A 590 -57.15 -22.43 -13.86
CA SER A 590 -55.98 -21.63 -13.47
C SER A 590 -54.66 -22.39 -13.51
N LEU A 591 -54.67 -23.72 -13.43
CA LEU A 591 -53.49 -24.59 -13.47
C LEU A 591 -53.28 -25.31 -14.82
N PHE A 592 -54.27 -25.98 -15.42
CA PHE A 592 -54.05 -26.85 -16.60
C PHE A 592 -54.53 -26.24 -17.92
N GLY A 593 -55.21 -25.10 -17.84
CA GLY A 593 -55.81 -24.43 -19.00
C GLY A 593 -56.80 -25.31 -19.77
N VAL A 594 -57.24 -26.43 -19.19
CA VAL A 594 -58.35 -27.26 -19.65
C VAL A 594 -59.50 -27.03 -18.68
N GLU A 595 -60.70 -26.85 -19.24
CA GLU A 595 -61.91 -26.58 -18.47
C GLU A 595 -62.44 -27.87 -17.85
N LEU A 596 -63.03 -27.77 -16.66
CA LEU A 596 -63.45 -28.91 -15.83
C LEU A 596 -64.46 -29.85 -16.52
N SER A 597 -65.30 -29.38 -17.44
CA SER A 597 -66.30 -30.21 -18.13
C SER A 597 -65.72 -31.14 -19.19
N ASP A 598 -64.65 -30.75 -19.87
CA ASP A 598 -64.04 -31.57 -20.93
C ASP A 598 -63.28 -32.74 -20.33
N VAL A 599 -62.66 -32.46 -19.20
CA VAL A 599 -62.01 -33.45 -18.35
C VAL A 599 -62.99 -34.54 -17.88
N LEU A 600 -64.29 -34.21 -17.75
CA LEU A 600 -65.36 -35.12 -17.32
C LEU A 600 -66.01 -35.90 -18.49
N GLU A 601 -65.68 -35.57 -19.75
CA GLU A 601 -66.27 -36.18 -20.97
C GLU A 601 -65.27 -36.97 -21.83
N ASP A 602 -64.03 -36.49 -22.03
CA ASP A 602 -62.94 -37.23 -22.67
C ASP A 602 -61.61 -36.89 -22.00
N GLU A 603 -61.09 -37.91 -21.36
CA GLU A 603 -60.01 -37.85 -20.41
C GLU A 603 -58.59 -37.78 -21.00
N ARG A 604 -58.44 -38.08 -22.28
CA ARG A 604 -57.18 -37.86 -23.02
C ARG A 604 -56.86 -36.37 -23.17
N ALA A 605 -57.85 -35.50 -22.89
CA ALA A 605 -57.74 -34.07 -22.99
C ALA A 605 -56.80 -33.46 -21.94
N LEU A 606 -56.84 -33.92 -20.68
CA LEU A 606 -55.88 -33.45 -19.66
C LEU A 606 -54.47 -33.88 -20.01
N PHE A 607 -54.36 -35.13 -20.44
CA PHE A 607 -53.12 -35.80 -20.75
C PHE A 607 -52.37 -35.11 -21.91
N ALA A 608 -53.10 -34.64 -22.92
CA ALA A 608 -52.55 -33.88 -24.05
C ALA A 608 -52.12 -32.44 -23.70
N ARG A 609 -52.54 -31.90 -22.56
CA ARG A 609 -52.26 -30.51 -22.11
C ARG A 609 -51.05 -30.41 -21.19
N VAL A 610 -50.49 -31.56 -20.90
CA VAL A 610 -49.14 -31.70 -20.39
C VAL A 610 -48.16 -31.54 -21.54
N HIS A 611 -46.99 -30.97 -21.27
CA HIS A 611 -45.97 -30.74 -22.29
C HIS A 611 -45.61 -32.04 -23.03
N PRO A 612 -45.50 -32.08 -24.37
CA PRO A 612 -45.27 -33.31 -25.14
C PRO A 612 -44.06 -34.13 -24.67
N ASP A 613 -42.98 -33.45 -24.28
CA ASP A 613 -41.80 -34.09 -23.68
C ASP A 613 -42.13 -34.73 -22.33
N ASP A 614 -43.04 -34.13 -21.58
CA ASP A 614 -43.53 -34.63 -20.29
C ASP A 614 -44.64 -35.68 -20.52
N GLN A 615 -45.37 -35.70 -21.65
CA GLN A 615 -46.51 -36.61 -21.93
C GLN A 615 -46.10 -38.08 -21.89
N LYS A 616 -45.02 -38.44 -22.60
CA LYS A 616 -44.53 -39.81 -22.56
C LYS A 616 -44.08 -40.20 -21.15
N ILE A 617 -43.44 -39.27 -20.44
CA ILE A 617 -42.99 -39.44 -19.06
C ILE A 617 -44.18 -39.65 -18.13
N LEU A 618 -45.28 -38.93 -18.33
CA LEU A 618 -46.52 -39.15 -17.59
C LEU A 618 -47.15 -40.50 -17.91
N VAL A 619 -47.20 -40.95 -19.16
CA VAL A 619 -47.83 -42.24 -19.53
C VAL A 619 -47.03 -43.35 -18.88
N ASP A 620 -45.70 -43.31 -19.05
CA ASP A 620 -44.82 -44.33 -18.50
C ASP A 620 -44.87 -44.32 -16.96
N ALA A 621 -44.93 -43.15 -16.32
CA ALA A 621 -45.02 -43.04 -14.87
C ALA A 621 -46.38 -43.53 -14.33
N THR A 622 -47.48 -43.25 -15.01
CA THR A 622 -48.82 -43.72 -14.60
C THR A 622 -48.99 -45.22 -14.86
N GLU A 623 -48.46 -45.75 -15.96
CA GLU A 623 -48.47 -47.19 -16.26
C GLU A 623 -47.58 -48.00 -15.30
N VAL A 624 -46.40 -47.49 -14.94
CA VAL A 624 -45.53 -48.11 -13.93
C VAL A 624 -46.19 -48.09 -12.55
N ALA A 625 -46.84 -46.98 -12.17
CA ALA A 625 -47.56 -46.87 -10.90
C ALA A 625 -48.76 -47.84 -10.83
N ALA A 626 -49.49 -48.01 -11.95
CA ALA A 626 -50.58 -48.98 -12.07
C ALA A 626 -50.09 -50.43 -11.90
N ALA A 627 -49.00 -50.81 -12.58
CA ALA A 627 -48.46 -52.16 -12.54
C ALA A 627 -47.80 -52.55 -11.20
N THR A 628 -47.28 -51.56 -10.47
CA THR A 628 -46.61 -51.76 -9.17
C THR A 628 -47.52 -51.51 -7.96
N GLY A 629 -48.73 -50.98 -8.18
CA GLY A 629 -49.68 -50.65 -7.11
C GLY A 629 -49.19 -49.52 -6.21
N THR A 630 -48.53 -48.50 -6.77
CA THR A 630 -47.97 -47.37 -6.04
C THR A 630 -48.69 -46.06 -6.36
N GLY A 631 -48.46 -45.02 -5.55
CA GLY A 631 -49.04 -43.69 -5.76
C GLY A 631 -48.35 -42.89 -6.88
N LEU A 632 -48.97 -41.79 -7.30
CA LEU A 632 -48.48 -40.89 -8.33
C LEU A 632 -47.79 -39.68 -7.70
N SER A 633 -46.53 -39.39 -8.05
CA SER A 633 -45.84 -38.18 -7.58
C SER A 633 -44.84 -37.68 -8.62
N PHE A 634 -45.19 -36.61 -9.31
CA PHE A 634 -44.32 -36.01 -10.33
C PHE A 634 -44.70 -34.55 -10.59
N GLN A 635 -43.73 -33.79 -11.10
CA GLN A 635 -43.94 -32.42 -11.55
C GLN A 635 -43.95 -32.40 -13.06
N PHE A 636 -44.79 -31.56 -13.62
CA PHE A 636 -44.87 -31.41 -15.05
C PHE A 636 -45.35 -30.03 -15.40
N ARG A 637 -44.99 -29.65 -16.63
CA ARG A 637 -45.49 -28.42 -17.20
C ARG A 637 -46.83 -28.76 -17.79
N ALA A 638 -47.85 -28.29 -17.11
CA ALA A 638 -49.15 -28.22 -17.72
C ALA A 638 -49.38 -26.79 -18.17
N LEU A 639 -49.99 -26.70 -19.34
CA LEU A 639 -50.19 -25.42 -19.97
C LEU A 639 -51.36 -24.70 -19.30
N SER A 640 -51.07 -23.93 -18.26
CA SER A 640 -52.05 -23.05 -17.63
C SER A 640 -52.45 -21.89 -18.57
N PRO A 641 -53.43 -21.08 -18.17
CA PRO A 641 -53.88 -19.94 -18.94
C PRO A 641 -52.90 -18.75 -18.94
N GLU A 642 -52.16 -18.51 -17.85
CA GLU A 642 -51.20 -17.37 -17.76
C GLU A 642 -49.82 -17.72 -18.31
N GLY A 643 -49.67 -18.93 -18.86
CA GLY A 643 -48.43 -19.49 -19.38
C GLY A 643 -48.24 -20.93 -18.91
N TRP A 644 -47.17 -21.57 -19.39
CA TRP A 644 -46.71 -22.82 -18.79
C TRP A 644 -46.52 -22.60 -17.30
N ARG A 645 -47.20 -23.40 -16.48
CA ARG A 645 -47.03 -23.39 -15.04
C ARG A 645 -46.50 -24.72 -14.58
N TRP A 646 -45.78 -24.66 -13.47
CA TRP A 646 -45.26 -25.85 -12.85
C TRP A 646 -46.27 -26.39 -11.88
N ILE A 647 -46.69 -27.61 -12.18
CA ILE A 647 -47.71 -28.30 -11.42
C ILE A 647 -47.07 -29.48 -10.75
N TYR A 648 -47.21 -29.55 -9.43
CA TYR A 648 -46.90 -30.76 -8.70
C TYR A 648 -48.16 -31.59 -8.54
N SER A 649 -48.11 -32.82 -9.00
CA SER A 649 -49.17 -33.81 -8.82
C SER A 649 -48.76 -34.84 -7.81
N LYS A 650 -49.60 -34.99 -6.78
CA LYS A 650 -49.48 -36.06 -5.79
C LYS A 650 -50.82 -36.77 -5.64
N GLY A 651 -50.83 -38.05 -5.98
CA GLY A 651 -51.99 -38.93 -5.86
C GLY A 651 -51.63 -40.17 -5.04
N GLU A 652 -52.49 -40.50 -4.08
CA GLU A 652 -52.39 -41.74 -3.33
C GLU A 652 -53.27 -42.79 -3.99
N LEU A 653 -52.84 -44.05 -3.94
CA LEU A 653 -53.63 -45.15 -4.48
C LEU A 653 -54.82 -45.38 -3.54
N THR A 654 -56.03 -45.24 -4.08
CA THR A 654 -57.26 -45.34 -3.30
C THR A 654 -57.87 -46.74 -3.43
N GLU A 655 -57.85 -47.31 -4.64
CA GLU A 655 -58.41 -48.64 -4.90
C GLU A 655 -57.71 -49.32 -6.08
N ASN A 656 -57.43 -50.63 -5.98
CA ASN A 656 -56.80 -51.41 -7.06
C ASN A 656 -57.43 -52.81 -7.13
N THR A 657 -58.38 -52.99 -8.05
CA THR A 657 -59.20 -54.20 -8.16
C THR A 657 -59.24 -54.70 -9.61
N GLU A 658 -59.84 -55.87 -9.86
CA GLU A 658 -60.00 -56.39 -11.23
C GLU A 658 -60.82 -55.48 -12.17
N ALA A 659 -61.55 -54.49 -11.63
CA ALA A 659 -62.33 -53.52 -12.40
C ALA A 659 -61.54 -52.25 -12.79
N GLY A 660 -60.32 -52.06 -12.28
CA GLY A 660 -59.47 -50.90 -12.57
C GLY A 660 -58.71 -50.36 -11.35
N THR A 661 -57.86 -49.37 -11.59
CA THR A 661 -57.00 -48.74 -10.57
C THR A 661 -57.35 -47.27 -10.41
N GLU A 662 -57.64 -46.84 -9.19
CA GLU A 662 -58.09 -45.49 -8.88
C GLU A 662 -57.14 -44.76 -7.93
N TRP A 663 -56.84 -43.50 -8.26
CA TRP A 663 -56.04 -42.60 -7.46
C TRP A 663 -56.82 -41.33 -7.12
N SER A 664 -56.67 -40.87 -5.89
CA SER A 664 -57.18 -39.57 -5.45
C SER A 664 -56.01 -38.71 -5.01
N GLY A 665 -56.00 -37.46 -5.46
CA GLY A 665 -54.83 -36.61 -5.33
C GLY A 665 -55.14 -35.15 -5.52
N TYR A 666 -54.09 -34.34 -5.51
CA TYR A 666 -54.22 -32.94 -5.78
C TYR A 666 -53.08 -32.42 -6.65
N TRP A 667 -53.40 -31.35 -7.37
CA TRP A 667 -52.51 -30.53 -8.17
C TRP A 667 -52.39 -29.18 -7.51
N VAL A 668 -51.16 -28.79 -7.19
CA VAL A 668 -50.88 -27.49 -6.61
C VAL A 668 -49.97 -26.69 -7.51
N ASP A 669 -50.30 -25.41 -7.65
CA ASP A 669 -49.50 -24.47 -8.43
C ASP A 669 -48.27 -24.17 -7.61
N VAL A 670 -47.16 -24.80 -7.99
CA VAL A 670 -45.87 -24.51 -7.38
C VAL A 670 -45.16 -23.40 -8.14
N THR A 671 -45.80 -22.67 -9.07
CA THR A 671 -45.13 -21.64 -9.88
C THR A 671 -44.51 -20.54 -9.02
N GLU A 672 -45.18 -19.98 -8.02
CA GLU A 672 -44.54 -18.98 -7.14
C GLU A 672 -43.48 -19.63 -6.22
N SER A 673 -43.66 -20.88 -5.77
CA SER A 673 -42.66 -21.61 -4.99
C SER A 673 -41.46 -22.10 -5.82
N HIS A 674 -41.65 -22.30 -7.12
CA HIS A 674 -40.67 -22.80 -8.08
C HIS A 674 -39.98 -21.62 -8.75
N GLU A 675 -40.67 -20.51 -9.03
CA GLU A 675 -40.10 -19.20 -9.35
C GLU A 675 -39.42 -18.58 -8.13
N ALA A 676 -39.88 -18.81 -6.89
CA ALA A 676 -39.16 -18.43 -5.67
C ALA A 676 -38.02 -19.40 -5.37
N SER A 677 -38.11 -20.68 -5.74
CA SER A 677 -36.97 -21.60 -5.71
C SER A 677 -35.95 -21.26 -6.80
N ILE A 678 -36.38 -20.83 -7.98
CA ILE A 678 -35.55 -20.31 -9.08
C ILE A 678 -35.01 -18.92 -8.73
N ALA A 679 -35.78 -18.07 -8.03
CA ALA A 679 -35.33 -16.76 -7.58
C ALA A 679 -34.43 -16.86 -6.33
N LEU A 680 -34.60 -17.90 -5.51
CA LEU A 680 -33.70 -18.27 -4.43
C LEU A 680 -32.46 -18.95 -4.99
N GLU A 681 -32.57 -19.79 -6.01
CA GLU A 681 -31.43 -20.29 -6.79
C GLU A 681 -30.74 -19.17 -7.54
N ASP A 682 -31.44 -18.15 -8.05
CA ASP A 682 -30.88 -16.96 -8.68
C ASP A 682 -30.29 -16.02 -7.63
N ALA A 683 -30.87 -15.92 -6.43
CA ALA A 683 -30.34 -15.11 -5.33
C ALA A 683 -29.13 -15.78 -4.66
N ILE A 684 -29.15 -17.10 -4.50
CA ILE A 684 -28.01 -17.93 -4.12
C ILE A 684 -26.98 -17.86 -5.24
N ALA A 685 -27.35 -17.99 -6.51
CA ALA A 685 -26.42 -17.85 -7.64
C ALA A 685 -25.88 -16.42 -7.74
N VAL A 686 -26.64 -15.36 -7.41
CA VAL A 686 -26.15 -13.98 -7.36
C VAL A 686 -25.26 -13.76 -6.15
N ALA A 687 -25.56 -14.35 -4.99
CA ALA A 687 -24.73 -14.31 -3.79
C ALA A 687 -23.45 -15.14 -3.95
N GLU A 688 -23.53 -16.29 -4.62
CA GLU A 688 -22.41 -17.14 -5.02
C GLU A 688 -21.61 -16.48 -6.13
N LYS A 689 -22.24 -15.77 -7.08
CA LYS A 689 -21.53 -14.99 -8.11
C LYS A 689 -20.86 -13.77 -7.49
N ALA A 690 -21.45 -13.14 -6.46
CA ALA A 690 -20.83 -12.08 -5.67
C ALA A 690 -19.70 -12.61 -4.77
N GLY A 691 -19.87 -13.79 -4.16
CA GLY A 691 -18.86 -14.49 -3.37
C GLY A 691 -17.69 -14.94 -4.23
N LYS A 692 -17.97 -15.60 -5.35
CA LYS A 692 -16.99 -16.05 -6.34
C LYS A 692 -16.30 -14.87 -7.02
N ALA A 693 -17.01 -13.77 -7.31
CA ALA A 693 -16.38 -12.54 -7.79
C ALA A 693 -15.50 -11.88 -6.71
N LYS A 694 -15.90 -11.92 -5.44
CA LYS A 694 -15.06 -11.46 -4.31
C LYS A 694 -13.81 -12.33 -4.17
N ASP A 695 -13.94 -13.65 -4.28
CA ASP A 695 -12.83 -14.60 -4.16
C ASP A 695 -11.89 -14.54 -5.38
N GLU A 696 -12.43 -14.44 -6.60
CA GLU A 696 -11.66 -14.19 -7.83
C GLU A 696 -10.99 -12.81 -7.78
N PHE A 697 -11.66 -11.78 -7.25
CA PHE A 697 -11.06 -10.46 -7.05
C PHE A 697 -9.93 -10.50 -6.03
N LEU A 698 -10.09 -11.19 -4.89
CA LEU A 698 -9.03 -11.35 -3.89
C LEU A 698 -7.86 -12.18 -4.41
N ALA A 699 -8.12 -13.24 -5.18
CA ALA A 699 -7.09 -14.05 -5.83
C ALA A 699 -6.33 -13.24 -6.88
N THR A 700 -7.05 -12.51 -7.75
CA THR A 700 -6.46 -11.65 -8.78
C THR A 700 -5.68 -10.51 -8.16
N MET A 701 -6.26 -9.75 -7.22
CA MET A 701 -5.59 -8.67 -6.50
C MET A 701 -4.36 -9.17 -5.74
N SER A 702 -4.43 -10.37 -5.16
CA SER A 702 -3.25 -10.93 -4.52
C SER A 702 -2.16 -11.26 -5.51
N HIS A 703 -2.47 -11.76 -6.71
CA HIS A 703 -1.47 -11.97 -7.76
C HIS A 703 -0.90 -10.63 -8.26
N GLU A 704 -1.76 -9.65 -8.52
CA GLU A 704 -1.38 -8.29 -8.95
C GLU A 704 -0.57 -7.52 -7.90
N ILE A 705 -0.72 -7.82 -6.61
CA ILE A 705 0.09 -7.23 -5.52
C ILE A 705 1.37 -8.05 -5.28
N ARG A 706 1.31 -9.39 -5.42
CA ARG A 706 2.45 -10.28 -5.17
C ARG A 706 3.55 -10.09 -6.21
N THR A 707 3.22 -9.87 -7.47
CA THR A 707 4.19 -9.65 -8.56
C THR A 707 5.07 -8.42 -8.31
N PRO A 708 4.53 -7.19 -8.15
CA PRO A 708 5.37 -6.03 -7.86
C PRO A 708 6.09 -6.15 -6.52
N MET A 709 5.49 -6.79 -5.51
CA MET A 709 6.17 -7.05 -4.23
C MET A 709 7.38 -7.99 -4.36
N SER A 710 7.30 -8.98 -5.25
CA SER A 710 8.41 -9.90 -5.53
C SER A 710 9.51 -9.19 -6.31
N SER A 711 9.16 -8.32 -7.25
CA SER A 711 10.13 -7.45 -7.95
C SER A 711 10.85 -6.50 -6.99
N VAL A 712 10.12 -5.85 -6.06
CA VAL A 712 10.71 -5.00 -5.02
C VAL A 712 11.64 -5.80 -4.11
N ALA A 713 11.24 -7.00 -3.68
CA ALA A 713 12.10 -7.87 -2.87
C ALA A 713 13.37 -8.28 -3.63
N GLY A 714 13.26 -8.62 -4.91
CA GLY A 714 14.40 -8.94 -5.78
C GLY A 714 15.34 -7.75 -5.97
N MET A 715 14.83 -6.54 -6.18
CA MET A 715 15.65 -5.33 -6.27
C MET A 715 16.38 -5.04 -4.95
N LEU A 716 15.72 -5.25 -3.81
CA LEU A 716 16.35 -5.12 -2.49
C LEU A 716 17.44 -6.18 -2.28
N GLU A 717 17.24 -7.41 -2.77
CA GLU A 717 18.26 -8.47 -2.76
C GLU A 717 19.48 -8.09 -3.62
N VAL A 718 19.25 -7.55 -4.83
CA VAL A 718 20.32 -7.05 -5.72
C VAL A 718 21.10 -5.91 -5.04
N LEU A 719 20.39 -4.92 -4.47
CA LEU A 719 20.99 -3.83 -3.71
C LEU A 719 21.83 -4.34 -2.54
N GLY A 720 21.34 -5.35 -1.81
CA GLY A 720 22.03 -5.95 -0.66
C GLY A 720 23.37 -6.59 -1.00
N HIS A 721 23.61 -6.95 -2.26
CA HIS A 721 24.87 -7.50 -2.75
C HIS A 721 25.78 -6.44 -3.42
N THR A 722 25.43 -5.15 -3.31
CA THR A 722 26.31 -4.04 -3.71
C THR A 722 27.17 -3.54 -2.54
N GLY A 723 28.17 -2.69 -2.81
CA GLY A 723 29.04 -2.11 -1.78
C GLY A 723 28.32 -1.06 -0.94
N LEU A 724 27.41 -1.49 -0.07
CA LEU A 724 26.62 -0.63 0.82
C LEU A 724 27.41 -0.25 2.07
N ASP A 725 27.21 0.98 2.55
CA ASP A 725 27.67 1.39 3.87
C ASP A 725 26.77 0.83 5.00
N GLN A 726 27.20 1.01 6.25
CA GLN A 726 26.53 0.43 7.43
C GLN A 726 25.11 0.99 7.64
N GLU A 727 24.87 2.26 7.29
CA GLU A 727 23.57 2.90 7.43
C GLU A 727 22.61 2.41 6.34
N GLN A 728 23.08 2.32 5.10
CA GLN A 728 22.36 1.78 3.96
C GLN A 728 22.00 0.30 4.15
N SER A 729 22.92 -0.52 4.67
CA SER A 729 22.66 -1.92 4.99
C SER A 729 21.58 -2.06 6.08
N ALA A 730 21.60 -1.20 7.10
CA ALA A 730 20.58 -1.18 8.14
C ALA A 730 19.20 -0.71 7.62
N ILE A 731 19.17 0.27 6.71
CA ILE A 731 17.94 0.72 6.03
C ILE A 731 17.39 -0.39 5.14
N LEU A 732 18.23 -1.02 4.33
CA LEU A 732 17.85 -2.11 3.45
C LEU A 732 17.30 -3.31 4.24
N ALA A 733 17.94 -3.67 5.36
CA ALA A 733 17.47 -4.72 6.26
C ALA A 733 16.08 -4.41 6.85
N LYS A 734 15.80 -3.14 7.17
CA LYS A 734 14.47 -2.71 7.64
C LYS A 734 13.43 -2.81 6.53
N ILE A 735 13.73 -2.33 5.32
CA ILE A 735 12.81 -2.39 4.17
C ILE A 735 12.53 -3.85 3.80
N ASN A 736 13.55 -4.71 3.77
CA ASN A 736 13.38 -6.13 3.46
C ASN A 736 12.50 -6.82 4.53
N ARG A 737 12.67 -6.49 5.81
CA ARG A 737 11.80 -6.97 6.89
C ARG A 737 10.36 -6.48 6.74
N SER A 738 10.14 -5.22 6.36
CA SER A 738 8.80 -4.69 6.08
C SER A 738 8.14 -5.36 4.87
N SER A 739 8.89 -5.63 3.81
CA SER A 739 8.43 -6.37 2.63
C SER A 739 7.98 -7.79 2.98
N ALA A 740 8.77 -8.50 3.80
CA ALA A 740 8.42 -9.83 4.29
C ALA A 740 7.14 -9.84 5.12
N VAL A 741 6.94 -8.86 6.02
CA VAL A 741 5.71 -8.72 6.82
C VAL A 741 4.47 -8.47 5.95
N LEU A 742 4.60 -7.63 4.91
CA LEU A 742 3.52 -7.37 3.94
C LEU A 742 3.14 -8.62 3.14
N ARG A 743 4.14 -9.40 2.70
CA ARG A 743 3.90 -10.68 2.01
C ARG A 743 3.18 -11.68 2.91
N GLN A 744 3.58 -11.78 4.18
CA GLN A 744 2.92 -12.64 5.14
C GLN A 744 1.46 -12.22 5.38
N LEU A 745 1.20 -10.93 5.57
CA LEU A 745 -0.15 -10.38 5.71
C LEU A 745 -1.08 -10.74 4.54
N LEU A 746 -0.55 -10.65 3.32
CA LEU A 746 -1.27 -11.02 2.11
C LEU A 746 -1.61 -12.50 2.08
N ASN A 747 -0.64 -13.36 2.42
CA ASN A 747 -0.85 -14.81 2.48
C ASN A 747 -1.84 -15.21 3.57
N ASP A 748 -1.73 -14.64 4.79
CA ASP A 748 -2.65 -14.91 5.90
C ASP A 748 -4.10 -14.53 5.54
N THR A 749 -4.29 -13.42 4.82
CA THR A 749 -5.62 -12.97 4.38
C THR A 749 -6.22 -13.94 3.34
N LEU A 750 -5.39 -14.44 2.42
CA LEU A 750 -5.82 -15.44 1.44
C LEU A 750 -6.14 -16.79 2.07
N ASP A 751 -5.29 -17.27 2.97
CA ASP A 751 -5.51 -18.54 3.68
C ASP A 751 -6.83 -18.49 4.47
N MET A 752 -7.11 -17.37 5.15
CA MET A 752 -8.39 -17.18 5.82
C MET A 752 -9.58 -17.24 4.86
N SER A 753 -9.50 -16.57 3.70
CA SER A 753 -10.56 -16.58 2.69
C SER A 753 -10.78 -17.98 2.11
N LYS A 754 -9.71 -18.74 1.85
CA LYS A 754 -9.79 -20.12 1.33
C LYS A 754 -10.40 -21.08 2.35
N ILE A 755 -10.07 -20.92 3.62
CA ILE A 755 -10.62 -21.76 4.69
C ILE A 755 -12.11 -21.44 4.92
N GLU A 756 -12.52 -20.17 4.88
CA GLU A 756 -13.95 -19.79 4.98
C GLU A 756 -14.79 -20.31 3.82
N ALA A 757 -14.21 -20.37 2.62
CA ALA A 757 -14.84 -20.92 1.43
C ALA A 757 -14.82 -22.47 1.38
N GLY A 758 -14.17 -23.15 2.34
CA GLY A 758 -13.99 -24.61 2.31
C GLY A 758 -13.11 -25.12 1.16
N ALA A 759 -12.35 -24.23 0.51
CA ALA A 759 -11.55 -24.51 -0.68
C ALA A 759 -10.10 -24.95 -0.36
N LEU A 760 -9.72 -25.03 0.91
CA LEU A 760 -8.38 -25.48 1.33
C LEU A 760 -8.31 -27.00 1.37
N THR A 761 -7.55 -27.60 0.45
CA THR A 761 -7.27 -29.04 0.40
C THR A 761 -5.99 -29.38 1.15
N LEU A 762 -6.02 -30.43 1.97
CA LEU A 762 -4.82 -30.95 2.66
C LEU A 762 -4.10 -31.97 1.78
N GLU A 763 -2.77 -31.88 1.75
CA GLU A 763 -1.91 -32.80 1.02
C GLU A 763 -1.25 -33.80 1.97
N TRP A 764 -1.75 -35.02 1.99
CA TRP A 764 -1.23 -36.07 2.86
C TRP A 764 -0.01 -36.74 2.22
N THR A 765 1.20 -36.42 2.69
CA THR A 765 2.46 -36.96 2.18
C THR A 765 3.26 -37.64 3.30
N ALA A 766 4.30 -38.39 2.92
CA ALA A 766 5.15 -39.11 3.86
C ALA A 766 6.21 -38.16 4.45
N VAL A 767 6.01 -37.72 5.69
CA VAL A 767 6.81 -36.69 6.37
C VAL A 767 7.78 -37.31 7.36
N ASP A 768 9.05 -36.89 7.32
CA ASP A 768 10.02 -37.14 8.39
C ASP A 768 9.85 -36.07 9.48
N LEU A 769 9.29 -36.46 10.63
CA LEU A 769 8.96 -35.51 11.69
C LEU A 769 10.19 -34.85 12.32
N ALA A 770 11.33 -35.55 12.35
CA ALA A 770 12.55 -34.97 12.91
C ALA A 770 13.04 -33.83 12.02
N ASN A 771 13.16 -34.08 10.71
CA ASN A 771 13.56 -33.06 9.74
C ASN A 771 12.59 -31.88 9.71
N SER A 772 11.29 -32.15 9.81
CA SER A 772 10.27 -31.10 9.76
C SER A 772 10.37 -30.16 10.98
N VAL A 773 10.55 -30.72 12.18
CA VAL A 773 10.73 -29.93 13.42
C VAL A 773 12.09 -29.22 13.42
N ASP A 774 13.15 -29.87 12.95
CA ASP A 774 14.49 -29.27 12.84
C ASP A 774 14.50 -28.10 11.86
N THR A 775 13.73 -28.18 10.78
CA THR A 775 13.56 -27.07 9.82
C THR A 775 12.94 -25.84 10.52
N VAL A 776 11.88 -26.02 11.30
CA VAL A 776 11.26 -24.93 12.08
C VAL A 776 12.23 -24.35 13.11
N HIS A 777 12.99 -25.22 13.80
CA HIS A 777 14.01 -24.80 14.75
C HIS A 777 15.10 -23.95 14.09
N ALA A 778 15.68 -24.43 12.97
CA ALA A 778 16.76 -23.77 12.27
C ALA A 778 16.36 -22.37 11.75
N MET A 779 15.13 -22.21 11.26
CA MET A 779 14.63 -20.92 10.78
C MET A 779 14.43 -19.89 11.89
N LEU A 780 14.06 -20.31 13.12
CA LEU A 780 13.76 -19.41 14.23
C LEU A 780 14.90 -19.25 15.24
N ALA A 781 15.91 -20.12 15.21
CA ALA A 781 17.07 -20.05 16.09
C ALA A 781 17.82 -18.70 16.03
N PRO A 782 18.04 -18.06 14.86
CA PRO A 782 18.67 -16.75 14.81
C PRO A 782 17.85 -15.65 15.50
N GLN A 783 16.51 -15.74 15.44
CA GLN A 783 15.61 -14.76 16.07
C GLN A 783 15.62 -14.91 17.60
N ALA A 784 15.63 -16.14 18.09
CA ALA A 784 15.77 -16.45 19.52
C ALA A 784 17.15 -15.98 20.05
N ALA A 785 18.23 -16.30 19.32
CA ALA A 785 19.59 -15.91 19.67
C ALA A 785 19.77 -14.39 19.72
N ALA A 786 19.18 -13.64 18.79
CA ALA A 786 19.22 -12.17 18.79
C ALA A 786 18.54 -11.54 20.03
N LYS A 787 17.61 -12.25 20.66
CA LYS A 787 16.98 -11.87 21.94
C LYS A 787 17.67 -12.47 23.17
N GLY A 788 18.70 -13.30 22.98
CA GLY A 788 19.34 -14.04 24.07
C GLY A 788 18.47 -15.13 24.68
N LEU A 789 17.53 -15.70 23.91
CA LEU A 789 16.67 -16.81 24.34
C LEU A 789 17.29 -18.15 23.94
N VAL A 790 17.08 -19.18 24.76
CA VAL A 790 17.42 -20.57 24.42
C VAL A 790 16.25 -21.18 23.66
N LEU A 791 16.48 -21.62 22.42
CA LEU A 791 15.49 -22.37 21.64
C LEU A 791 15.91 -23.84 21.55
N SER A 792 15.10 -24.74 22.09
CA SER A 792 15.32 -26.19 22.04
C SER A 792 14.22 -26.91 21.29
N ALA A 793 14.57 -28.00 20.60
CA ALA A 793 13.63 -28.92 19.98
C ALA A 793 13.93 -30.34 20.48
N THR A 794 12.90 -31.10 20.84
CA THR A 794 13.07 -32.46 21.37
C THR A 794 11.93 -33.37 20.93
N LEU A 795 12.27 -34.50 20.31
CA LEU A 795 11.31 -35.53 19.93
C LEU A 795 11.47 -36.72 20.89
N ALA A 796 10.36 -37.25 21.40
CA ALA A 796 10.39 -38.43 22.24
C ALA A 796 10.85 -39.66 21.42
N PRO A 797 11.67 -40.57 21.98
CA PRO A 797 12.19 -41.74 21.25
C PRO A 797 11.11 -42.69 20.69
N ALA A 798 9.89 -42.62 21.21
CA ALA A 798 8.76 -43.43 20.77
C ALA A 798 8.02 -42.86 19.53
N VAL A 799 8.34 -41.63 19.11
CA VAL A 799 7.74 -40.99 17.92
C VAL A 799 8.22 -41.72 16.68
N ALA A 800 7.28 -42.13 15.82
CA ALA A 800 7.60 -42.72 14.53
C ALA A 800 8.40 -41.75 13.65
N SER A 801 9.43 -42.26 12.98
CA SER A 801 10.29 -41.42 12.11
C SER A 801 9.53 -40.87 10.92
N ARG A 802 8.61 -41.64 10.33
CA ARG A 802 7.77 -41.22 9.20
C ARG A 802 6.29 -41.37 9.50
N VAL A 803 5.54 -40.31 9.18
CA VAL A 803 4.07 -40.28 9.31
C VAL A 803 3.43 -39.71 8.06
N LEU A 804 2.16 -40.03 7.84
CA LEU A 804 1.35 -39.40 6.80
C LEU A 804 0.78 -38.08 7.34
N ALA A 805 1.24 -36.95 6.82
CA ALA A 805 0.83 -35.60 7.24
C ALA A 805 0.95 -34.60 6.09
N ASP A 806 0.29 -33.44 6.24
CA ASP A 806 0.59 -32.26 5.42
C ASP A 806 1.73 -31.47 6.07
N GLU A 807 2.94 -31.64 5.52
CA GLU A 807 4.16 -31.04 6.07
C GLU A 807 4.09 -29.52 6.10
N LEU A 808 3.60 -28.90 5.03
CA LEU A 808 3.55 -27.45 4.90
C LEU A 808 2.62 -26.84 5.94
N ARG A 809 1.44 -27.44 6.16
CA ARG A 809 0.49 -26.96 7.18
C ARG A 809 0.98 -27.22 8.59
N LEU A 810 1.63 -28.36 8.82
CA LEU A 810 2.26 -28.65 10.11
C LEU A 810 3.34 -27.61 10.44
N GLN A 811 4.27 -27.35 9.51
CA GLN A 811 5.30 -26.33 9.68
C GLN A 811 4.70 -24.94 9.86
N GLN A 812 3.64 -24.60 9.13
CA GLN A 812 2.93 -23.32 9.28
C GLN A 812 2.39 -23.13 10.71
N ILE A 813 1.76 -24.15 11.29
CA ILE A 813 1.28 -24.10 12.68
C ILE A 813 2.46 -23.94 13.64
N LEU A 814 3.50 -24.78 13.52
CA LEU A 814 4.65 -24.76 14.42
C LEU A 814 5.46 -23.45 14.34
N MET A 815 5.65 -22.91 13.15
CA MET A 815 6.33 -21.62 12.92
C MET A 815 5.58 -20.47 13.60
N ASN A 816 4.25 -20.46 13.47
CA ASN A 816 3.42 -19.42 14.07
C ASN A 816 3.40 -19.52 15.60
N LEU A 817 3.25 -20.72 16.16
CA LEU A 817 3.31 -20.93 17.62
C LEU A 817 4.68 -20.55 18.19
N THR A 818 5.76 -21.00 17.55
CA THR A 818 7.14 -20.78 18.03
C THR A 818 7.57 -19.31 17.87
N SER A 819 7.22 -18.65 16.76
CA SER A 819 7.52 -17.22 16.61
C SER A 819 6.76 -16.36 17.63
N ASN A 820 5.51 -16.73 17.98
CA ASN A 820 4.77 -16.05 19.05
C ASN A 820 5.42 -16.28 20.41
N ALA A 821 5.84 -17.50 20.73
CA ALA A 821 6.61 -17.81 21.94
C ALA A 821 7.89 -16.96 22.06
N ILE A 822 8.70 -16.87 20.99
CA ILE A 822 9.90 -16.03 20.93
C ILE A 822 9.54 -14.55 21.07
N LYS A 823 8.47 -14.10 20.41
CA LYS A 823 8.02 -12.71 20.41
C LYS A 823 7.61 -12.23 21.80
N PHE A 824 6.88 -13.04 22.56
CA PHE A 824 6.34 -12.70 23.88
C PHE A 824 7.23 -13.11 25.07
N THR A 825 8.34 -13.78 24.79
CA THR A 825 9.40 -14.04 25.77
C THR A 825 10.50 -12.97 25.65
N ALA A 826 10.80 -12.30 26.77
CA ALA A 826 11.85 -11.28 26.81
C ALA A 826 13.21 -11.88 27.19
N HIS A 827 13.22 -12.76 28.20
CA HIS A 827 14.37 -13.52 28.68
C HIS A 827 13.89 -14.92 29.08
N GLY A 828 14.72 -15.94 28.89
CA GLY A 828 14.39 -17.33 29.23
C GLY A 828 14.53 -18.27 28.04
N GLU A 829 13.68 -19.27 28.00
CA GLU A 829 13.70 -20.34 26.99
C GLU A 829 12.35 -20.52 26.30
N VAL A 830 12.44 -21.06 25.08
CA VAL A 830 11.33 -21.55 24.27
C VAL A 830 11.69 -22.99 23.86
N SER A 831 10.77 -23.93 24.04
CA SER A 831 11.00 -25.33 23.71
C SER A 831 9.89 -25.88 22.81
N ILE A 832 10.28 -26.57 21.75
CA ILE A 832 9.40 -27.39 20.90
C ILE A 832 9.57 -28.85 21.34
N ARG A 833 8.48 -29.51 21.70
CA ARG A 833 8.50 -30.90 22.14
C ARG A 833 7.45 -31.73 21.40
N VAL A 834 7.83 -32.92 20.95
CA VAL A 834 6.89 -33.87 20.33
C VAL A 834 6.85 -35.15 21.16
N ASP A 835 5.68 -35.44 21.72
CA ASP A 835 5.45 -36.66 22.52
C ASP A 835 4.35 -37.52 21.90
N VAL A 836 4.43 -38.83 22.12
CA VAL A 836 3.36 -39.78 21.78
C VAL A 836 2.35 -39.82 22.94
N VAL A 837 1.11 -39.43 22.66
CA VAL A 837 -0.01 -39.47 23.61
C VAL A 837 -0.68 -40.84 23.61
N ALA A 838 -0.80 -41.45 22.42
CA ALA A 838 -1.31 -42.80 22.26
C ALA A 838 -0.65 -43.45 21.03
N ASP A 839 -0.31 -44.73 21.17
CA ASP A 839 0.33 -45.52 20.13
C ASP A 839 -0.61 -46.67 19.76
N ALA A 840 -1.12 -46.64 18.53
CA ALA A 840 -2.02 -47.65 17.98
C ALA A 840 -1.37 -48.31 16.75
N VAL A 841 -1.86 -49.50 16.38
CA VAL A 841 -1.29 -50.24 15.23
C VAL A 841 -1.50 -49.45 13.94
N GLY A 842 -0.41 -48.90 13.39
CA GLY A 842 -0.41 -48.14 12.14
C GLY A 842 -0.77 -46.65 12.30
N GLU A 843 -0.96 -46.14 13.52
CA GLU A 843 -1.33 -44.74 13.78
C GLU A 843 -0.82 -44.27 15.15
N GLN A 844 -0.26 -43.07 15.21
CA GLN A 844 0.16 -42.43 16.47
C GLN A 844 -0.61 -41.14 16.70
N ARG A 845 -1.09 -40.95 17.93
CA ARG A 845 -1.56 -39.65 18.40
C ARG A 845 -0.38 -38.89 18.99
N LEU A 846 0.04 -37.83 18.31
CA LEU A 846 1.18 -37.01 18.69
C LEU A 846 0.73 -35.68 19.29
N ALA A 847 1.43 -35.22 20.32
CA ALA A 847 1.29 -33.88 20.89
C ALA A 847 2.54 -33.06 20.59
N PHE A 848 2.37 -32.01 19.78
CA PHE A 848 3.38 -30.99 19.52
C PHE A 848 3.17 -29.84 20.49
N SER A 849 4.07 -29.72 21.46
CA SER A 849 4.01 -28.72 22.53
C SER A 849 5.05 -27.63 22.29
N VAL A 850 4.61 -26.39 22.15
CA VAL A 850 5.48 -25.21 22.14
C VAL A 850 5.31 -24.49 23.47
N THR A 851 6.37 -24.45 24.26
CA THR A 851 6.35 -23.86 25.61
C THR A 851 7.31 -22.69 25.68
N ASP A 852 6.83 -21.59 26.25
CA ASP A 852 7.60 -20.38 26.50
C ASP A 852 7.60 -20.01 27.99
N SER A 853 8.58 -19.21 28.40
CA SER A 853 8.75 -18.69 29.76
C SER A 853 8.40 -17.20 29.86
N GLY A 854 7.63 -16.69 28.90
CA GLY A 854 7.31 -15.28 28.71
C GLY A 854 6.18 -14.76 29.60
N ILE A 855 5.52 -13.70 29.13
CA ILE A 855 4.57 -12.92 29.93
C ILE A 855 3.29 -13.67 30.30
N GLY A 856 2.98 -14.78 29.63
CA GLY A 856 1.71 -15.51 29.80
C GLY A 856 0.47 -14.71 29.34
N ILE A 857 -0.68 -15.38 29.29
CA ILE A 857 -1.95 -14.87 28.79
C ILE A 857 -3.00 -14.99 29.92
N PRO A 858 -3.73 -13.91 30.25
CA PRO A 858 -4.83 -13.93 31.22
C PRO A 858 -5.98 -14.87 30.81
N ALA A 859 -6.62 -15.50 31.79
CA ALA A 859 -7.67 -16.51 31.55
C ALA A 859 -8.90 -15.97 30.80
N ASP A 860 -9.26 -14.71 31.00
CA ASP A 860 -10.35 -14.01 30.32
C ASP A 860 -10.07 -13.73 28.83
N GLN A 861 -8.81 -13.87 28.40
CA GLN A 861 -8.39 -13.64 27.03
C GLN A 861 -8.15 -14.93 26.25
N LEU A 862 -7.96 -16.08 26.91
CA LEU A 862 -7.63 -17.36 26.26
C LEU A 862 -8.68 -17.84 25.25
N GLU A 863 -9.97 -17.55 25.45
CA GLU A 863 -11.01 -17.91 24.48
C GLU A 863 -11.03 -16.96 23.27
N ARG A 864 -10.73 -15.67 23.49
CA ARG A 864 -10.85 -14.61 22.48
C ARG A 864 -9.63 -14.49 21.56
N ILE A 865 -8.46 -14.95 21.97
CA ILE A 865 -7.22 -14.87 21.15
C ILE A 865 -7.26 -15.70 19.86
N PHE A 866 -8.24 -16.60 19.72
CA PHE A 866 -8.48 -17.38 18.51
C PHE A 866 -9.55 -16.78 17.60
N GLU A 867 -10.21 -15.69 18.01
CA GLU A 867 -11.10 -14.93 17.14
C GLU A 867 -10.26 -14.12 16.13
N PRO A 868 -10.61 -14.09 14.83
CA PRO A 868 -9.88 -13.32 13.83
C PRO A 868 -9.75 -11.86 14.23
N PHE A 869 -8.57 -11.27 13.99
CA PHE A 869 -8.25 -9.85 14.29
C PHE A 869 -8.28 -9.47 15.77
N THR A 870 -8.45 -10.43 16.68
CA THR A 870 -8.52 -10.14 18.11
C THR A 870 -7.13 -10.21 18.74
N GLN A 871 -6.75 -9.14 19.44
CA GLN A 871 -5.48 -9.05 20.16
C GLN A 871 -5.75 -8.86 21.64
N ALA A 872 -5.05 -9.64 22.45
CA ALA A 872 -5.11 -9.67 23.90
C ALA A 872 -5.18 -8.28 24.57
N ASP A 873 -4.41 -7.29 24.10
CA ASP A 873 -4.43 -5.95 24.69
C ASP A 873 -3.90 -4.85 23.75
N LEU A 874 -4.39 -3.61 23.89
CA LEU A 874 -3.94 -2.44 23.10
C LEU A 874 -2.46 -2.07 23.36
N SER A 875 -1.90 -2.51 24.49
CA SER A 875 -0.48 -2.39 24.87
C SER A 875 0.38 -3.46 24.18
N THR A 876 -0.12 -4.68 24.07
CA THR A 876 0.50 -5.83 23.38
C THR A 876 0.55 -5.60 21.86
N ALA A 877 -0.51 -4.99 21.29
CA ALA A 877 -0.59 -4.57 19.90
C ALA A 877 0.49 -3.54 19.50
N ARG A 878 0.73 -2.54 20.37
CA ARG A 878 1.71 -1.46 20.14
C ARG A 878 3.16 -1.88 20.36
N LYS A 879 3.42 -2.81 21.28
CA LYS A 879 4.80 -3.22 21.65
C LYS A 879 5.35 -4.36 20.81
N TYR A 880 4.51 -5.30 20.36
CA TYR A 880 4.98 -6.50 19.69
C TYR A 880 4.49 -6.64 18.24
N GLY A 881 3.43 -5.95 17.80
CA GLY A 881 2.96 -5.90 16.41
C GLY A 881 2.51 -7.25 15.84
N GLY A 882 1.27 -7.37 15.36
CA GLY A 882 0.76 -8.60 14.76
C GLY A 882 -0.55 -8.38 14.05
N THR A 883 -0.98 -9.35 13.24
CA THR A 883 -2.20 -9.28 12.43
C THR A 883 -3.43 -9.78 13.22
N GLY A 884 -3.21 -10.55 14.29
CA GLY A 884 -4.28 -11.25 15.02
C GLY A 884 -4.87 -12.43 14.24
N LEU A 885 -4.31 -12.81 13.08
CA LEU A 885 -4.83 -13.88 12.22
C LEU A 885 -4.11 -15.22 12.45
N GLY A 886 -2.87 -15.20 12.90
CA GLY A 886 -2.05 -16.42 12.99
C GLY A 886 -2.72 -17.52 13.83
N LEU A 887 -3.08 -17.22 15.09
CA LEU A 887 -3.67 -18.22 15.99
C LEU A 887 -5.02 -18.76 15.50
N SER A 888 -5.85 -17.89 14.89
CA SER A 888 -7.12 -18.32 14.29
C SER A 888 -6.91 -19.24 13.08
N ILE A 889 -5.90 -18.98 12.25
CA ILE A 889 -5.51 -19.84 11.12
C ILE A 889 -4.98 -21.18 11.65
N SER A 890 -4.08 -21.15 12.65
CA SER A 890 -3.51 -22.37 13.24
C SER A 890 -4.56 -23.30 13.85
N ARG A 891 -5.59 -22.75 14.51
CA ARG A 891 -6.72 -23.55 15.01
C ARG A 891 -7.50 -24.20 13.86
N ARG A 892 -7.89 -23.43 12.84
CA ARG A 892 -8.64 -23.97 11.71
C ARG A 892 -7.86 -25.02 10.90
N LEU A 893 -6.55 -24.83 10.75
CA LEU A 893 -5.69 -25.84 10.12
C LEU A 893 -5.60 -27.11 10.97
N ALA A 894 -5.49 -26.99 12.30
CA ALA A 894 -5.53 -28.14 13.20
C ALA A 894 -6.85 -28.91 13.07
N ASP A 895 -7.99 -28.20 13.02
CA ASP A 895 -9.31 -28.79 12.83
C ASP A 895 -9.42 -29.55 11.49
N LEU A 896 -8.93 -28.94 10.39
CA LEU A 896 -8.89 -29.57 9.08
C LEU A 896 -8.02 -30.84 9.07
N MET A 897 -6.90 -30.83 9.79
CA MET A 897 -6.00 -31.99 9.95
C MET A 897 -6.56 -33.04 10.92
N GLY A 898 -7.81 -32.90 11.40
CA GLY A 898 -8.46 -33.83 12.31
C GLY A 898 -7.89 -33.79 13.74
N GLY A 899 -7.26 -32.67 14.11
CA GLY A 899 -6.62 -32.45 15.39
C GLY A 899 -7.28 -31.39 16.26
N GLU A 900 -6.60 -31.05 17.35
CA GLU A 900 -7.04 -30.02 18.30
C GLU A 900 -5.85 -29.18 18.76
N LEU A 901 -6.04 -27.86 18.85
CA LEU A 901 -5.03 -26.92 19.33
C LEU A 901 -5.49 -26.27 20.64
N GLU A 902 -4.82 -26.63 21.74
CA GLU A 902 -5.06 -26.11 23.08
C GLU A 902 -3.98 -25.11 23.52
N LEU A 903 -4.36 -24.15 24.37
CA LEU A 903 -3.43 -23.21 25.01
C LEU A 903 -3.62 -23.24 26.52
N LYS A 904 -2.52 -23.44 27.24
CA LYS A 904 -2.44 -23.33 28.70
C LYS A 904 -1.46 -22.23 29.02
N SER A 905 -1.93 -21.17 29.67
CA SER A 905 -1.10 -20.02 29.99
C SER A 905 -1.39 -19.52 31.39
N THR A 906 -0.36 -19.06 32.08
CA THR A 906 -0.49 -18.37 33.36
C THR A 906 0.31 -17.08 33.31
N PRO A 907 -0.30 -15.91 33.61
CA PRO A 907 0.41 -14.64 33.59
C PRO A 907 1.71 -14.69 34.41
N GLY A 908 2.83 -14.32 33.78
CA GLY A 908 4.18 -14.30 34.37
C GLY A 908 4.91 -15.64 34.40
N LEU A 909 4.29 -16.75 33.99
CA LEU A 909 4.90 -18.09 33.94
C LEU A 909 5.00 -18.65 32.50
N GLY A 910 4.62 -17.86 31.50
CA GLY A 910 4.67 -18.23 30.09
C GLY A 910 3.43 -18.98 29.57
N THR A 911 3.52 -19.43 28.33
CA THR A 911 2.43 -20.12 27.61
C THR A 911 2.89 -21.47 27.07
N CYS A 912 2.01 -22.46 27.13
CA CYS A 912 2.17 -23.75 26.50
C CYS A 912 1.04 -23.96 25.49
N ALA A 913 1.39 -24.02 24.21
CA ALA A 913 0.48 -24.39 23.13
C ALA A 913 0.67 -25.87 22.79
N VAL A 914 -0.41 -26.65 22.74
CA VAL A 914 -0.37 -28.08 22.46
C VAL A 914 -1.26 -28.39 21.26
N LEU A 915 -0.64 -28.80 20.15
CA LEU A 915 -1.30 -29.34 18.97
C LEU A 915 -1.35 -30.87 19.07
N SER A 916 -2.55 -31.43 19.08
CA SER A 916 -2.79 -32.88 19.08
C SER A 916 -3.20 -33.34 17.68
N LEU A 917 -2.42 -34.21 17.05
CA LEU A 917 -2.74 -34.80 15.74
C LEU A 917 -2.79 -36.33 15.84
N ARG A 918 -3.62 -36.95 15.01
CA ARG A 918 -3.61 -38.40 14.77
C ARG A 918 -3.03 -38.66 13.40
N LEU A 919 -1.88 -39.32 13.34
CA LEU A 919 -1.10 -39.47 12.11
C LEU A 919 -0.81 -40.94 11.86
N ALA A 920 -1.06 -41.40 10.63
CA ALA A 920 -0.76 -42.77 10.22
C ALA A 920 0.76 -42.98 10.17
N VAL A 921 1.24 -44.06 10.77
CA VAL A 921 2.67 -44.41 10.79
C VAL A 921 3.03 -45.14 9.51
N LEU A 922 4.08 -44.70 8.84
CA LEU A 922 4.59 -45.34 7.63
C LEU A 922 5.77 -46.27 7.97
N PRO A 923 5.88 -47.43 7.31
CA PRO A 923 7.02 -48.32 7.51
C PRO A 923 8.32 -47.62 7.06
N PRO A 924 9.45 -47.87 7.76
CA PRO A 924 10.74 -47.34 7.34
C PRO A 924 11.11 -47.91 5.96
N GLU A 925 11.44 -47.02 5.01
CA GLU A 925 11.88 -47.41 3.68
C GLU A 925 13.26 -48.10 3.76
N PRO A 926 13.55 -49.14 2.96
CA PRO A 926 14.90 -49.67 2.85
C PRO A 926 15.81 -48.55 2.34
N ALA A 927 16.87 -48.24 3.09
CA ALA A 927 17.82 -47.19 2.72
C ALA A 927 18.46 -47.46 1.36
N THR A 928 17.93 -46.84 0.30
CA THR A 928 18.68 -46.62 -0.94
C THR A 928 19.62 -45.44 -0.70
N ALA A 929 20.91 -45.74 -0.76
CA ALA A 929 21.96 -44.76 -0.62
C ALA A 929 21.85 -43.67 -1.70
N GLY A 930 21.69 -42.43 -1.26
CA GLY A 930 22.05 -41.25 -2.06
C GLY A 930 20.88 -40.38 -2.51
N GLU A 931 20.17 -39.75 -1.57
CA GLU A 931 19.54 -38.43 -1.83
C GLU A 931 19.31 -37.72 -0.49
N ALA A 932 20.30 -36.93 -0.08
CA ALA A 932 20.19 -36.07 1.09
C ALA A 932 19.43 -34.79 0.71
N ALA A 933 18.33 -34.51 1.40
CA ALA A 933 17.66 -33.22 1.36
C ALA A 933 18.62 -32.10 1.83
N PRO A 934 18.58 -30.88 1.24
CA PRO A 934 19.54 -29.84 1.55
C PRO A 934 19.11 -29.06 2.79
N SER A 935 19.85 -29.22 3.88
CA SER A 935 19.83 -28.32 5.03
C SER A 935 20.61 -27.04 4.69
N GLY A 936 19.88 -25.96 4.38
CA GLY A 936 20.44 -24.66 4.05
C GLY A 936 20.86 -23.86 5.28
N THR A 937 22.17 -23.79 5.55
CA THR A 937 22.85 -22.69 6.28
C THR A 937 24.38 -22.71 6.03
N GLY A 938 24.79 -22.92 4.77
CA GLY A 938 26.18 -22.84 4.33
C GLY A 938 26.40 -21.74 3.28
N PRO A 939 27.65 -21.31 3.02
CA PRO A 939 27.96 -20.39 1.92
C PRO A 939 27.55 -20.99 0.57
N ILE A 940 27.18 -20.12 -0.39
CA ILE A 940 26.66 -20.41 -1.74
C ILE A 940 27.18 -21.78 -2.27
N PRO A 941 26.29 -22.71 -2.67
CA PRO A 941 26.70 -24.02 -3.16
C PRO A 941 27.67 -23.88 -4.35
N PHE A 942 28.84 -24.53 -4.26
CA PHE A 942 29.76 -24.61 -5.39
C PHE A 942 29.09 -25.45 -6.50
N LEU A 943 28.82 -24.85 -7.66
CA LEU A 943 28.31 -25.59 -8.81
C LEU A 943 29.26 -26.72 -9.20
N PRO A 944 28.76 -27.86 -9.71
CA PRO A 944 29.63 -28.88 -10.27
C PRO A 944 30.54 -28.28 -11.34
N ALA A 945 31.83 -28.62 -11.33
CA ALA A 945 32.77 -28.12 -12.33
C ALA A 945 32.33 -28.57 -13.73
N PRO A 946 32.23 -27.67 -14.72
CA PRO A 946 31.91 -28.09 -16.08
C PRO A 946 33.04 -28.97 -16.65
N PRO A 947 32.75 -29.80 -17.66
CA PRO A 947 33.78 -30.59 -18.34
C PRO A 947 34.94 -29.71 -18.83
N PRO A 948 36.20 -30.24 -18.86
CA PRO A 948 37.36 -29.47 -19.27
C PRO A 948 37.15 -28.77 -20.62
N GLY A 949 37.25 -27.44 -20.65
CA GLY A 949 37.10 -26.63 -21.87
C GLY A 949 35.67 -26.19 -22.21
N ARG A 950 34.66 -26.46 -21.37
CA ARG A 950 33.27 -26.03 -21.55
C ARG A 950 32.80 -25.13 -20.38
N ARG A 951 31.85 -24.25 -20.63
CA ARG A 951 31.10 -23.50 -19.60
C ARG A 951 29.65 -23.97 -19.59
N TRP A 952 29.02 -23.95 -18.41
CA TRP A 952 27.59 -24.20 -18.30
C TRP A 952 26.81 -23.08 -18.99
N ARG A 953 25.89 -23.44 -19.90
CA ARG A 953 25.01 -22.50 -20.59
C ARG A 953 23.55 -22.76 -20.23
N VAL A 954 22.90 -21.80 -19.59
CA VAL A 954 21.49 -21.87 -19.18
C VAL A 954 20.66 -21.02 -20.15
N LEU A 955 19.53 -21.56 -20.60
CA LEU A 955 18.50 -20.78 -21.29
C LEU A 955 17.43 -20.38 -20.29
N VAL A 956 17.07 -19.10 -20.25
CA VAL A 956 15.98 -18.57 -19.42
C VAL A 956 14.86 -18.07 -20.32
N ALA A 957 13.64 -18.54 -20.12
CA ALA A 957 12.44 -18.01 -20.78
C ALA A 957 11.56 -17.31 -19.74
N GLU A 958 11.40 -15.99 -19.86
CA GLU A 958 10.64 -15.15 -18.93
C GLU A 958 10.14 -13.89 -19.66
N ASP A 959 8.84 -13.62 -19.58
CA ASP A 959 8.19 -12.53 -20.31
C ASP A 959 8.29 -11.19 -19.58
N ASP A 960 8.26 -11.19 -18.24
CA ASP A 960 8.48 -10.00 -17.44
C ASP A 960 9.95 -9.56 -17.46
N ALA A 961 10.20 -8.36 -18.00
CA ALA A 961 11.55 -7.81 -18.15
C ALA A 961 12.30 -7.72 -16.81
N THR A 962 11.60 -7.39 -15.73
CA THR A 962 12.22 -7.25 -14.39
C THR A 962 12.61 -8.61 -13.82
N SER A 963 11.70 -9.59 -13.85
CA SER A 963 11.96 -10.96 -13.41
C SER A 963 13.08 -11.59 -14.24
N ARG A 964 13.11 -11.33 -15.55
CA ARG A 964 14.16 -11.79 -16.46
C ARG A 964 15.53 -11.24 -16.07
N GLU A 965 15.63 -9.94 -15.79
CA GLU A 965 16.88 -9.31 -15.32
C GLU A 965 17.34 -9.87 -13.96
N ILE A 966 16.42 -10.10 -13.02
CA ILE A 966 16.72 -10.70 -11.71
C ILE A 966 17.26 -12.13 -11.87
N ILE A 967 16.61 -12.97 -12.68
CA ILE A 967 17.06 -14.35 -12.92
C ILE A 967 18.43 -14.36 -13.60
N GLN A 968 18.65 -13.50 -14.61
CA GLN A 968 19.95 -13.34 -15.25
C GLN A 968 21.04 -12.92 -14.25
N TRP A 969 20.74 -11.94 -13.38
CA TRP A 969 21.66 -11.52 -12.33
C TRP A 969 22.00 -12.67 -11.37
N ARG A 970 21.00 -13.44 -10.93
CA ARG A 970 21.20 -14.61 -10.05
C ARG A 970 22.06 -15.68 -10.72
N MET A 971 21.82 -15.99 -11.99
CA MET A 971 22.67 -16.92 -12.76
C MET A 971 24.12 -16.42 -12.87
N GLY A 972 24.30 -15.11 -13.01
CA GLY A 972 25.61 -14.45 -12.98
C GLY A 972 26.34 -14.61 -11.64
N GLN A 973 25.63 -14.48 -10.51
CA GLN A 973 26.20 -14.72 -9.17
C GLN A 973 26.59 -16.19 -8.96
N LEU A 974 25.89 -17.11 -9.60
CA LEU A 974 26.23 -18.55 -9.58
C LEU A 974 27.39 -18.89 -10.55
N GLY A 975 27.86 -17.94 -11.37
CA GLY A 975 28.95 -18.16 -12.32
C GLY A 975 28.55 -18.91 -13.59
N VAL A 976 27.27 -18.88 -13.96
CA VAL A 976 26.72 -19.58 -15.13
C VAL A 976 26.46 -18.60 -16.28
N GLU A 977 26.80 -19.02 -17.51
CA GLU A 977 26.46 -18.23 -18.70
C GLU A 977 24.97 -18.40 -19.00
N CYS A 978 24.23 -17.30 -19.04
CA CYS A 978 22.78 -17.31 -19.23
C CYS A 978 22.41 -16.57 -20.51
N VAL A 979 21.55 -17.18 -21.34
CA VAL A 979 20.86 -16.54 -22.46
C VAL A 979 19.39 -16.43 -22.07
N ALA A 980 18.80 -15.24 -22.11
CA ALA A 980 17.37 -15.09 -21.82
C ALA A 980 16.57 -14.71 -23.07
N VAL A 981 15.34 -15.20 -23.13
CA VAL A 981 14.36 -14.97 -24.20
C VAL A 981 13.00 -14.65 -23.58
N GLU A 982 12.10 -14.08 -24.37
CA GLU A 982 10.86 -13.47 -23.85
C GLU A 982 9.65 -14.40 -23.83
N ASP A 983 9.70 -15.53 -24.53
CA ASP A 983 8.59 -16.48 -24.61
C ASP A 983 9.07 -17.90 -24.95
N GLY A 984 8.17 -18.88 -24.81
CA GLY A 984 8.50 -20.28 -25.08
C GLY A 984 8.82 -20.58 -26.56
N ALA A 985 8.27 -19.83 -27.51
CA ALA A 985 8.55 -20.04 -28.94
C ALA A 985 9.99 -19.62 -29.29
N GLN A 986 10.45 -18.49 -28.74
CA GLN A 986 11.83 -18.04 -28.81
C GLN A 986 12.79 -19.02 -28.11
N ALA A 987 12.38 -19.59 -26.97
CA ALA A 987 13.17 -20.60 -26.27
C ALA A 987 13.35 -21.87 -27.13
N LEU A 988 12.28 -22.33 -27.76
CA LEU A 988 12.32 -23.47 -28.67
C LEU A 988 13.21 -23.18 -29.91
N ALA A 989 13.15 -21.97 -30.45
CA ALA A 989 14.01 -21.53 -31.55
C ALA A 989 15.50 -21.50 -31.12
N ALA A 990 15.80 -20.94 -29.95
CA ALA A 990 17.15 -20.91 -29.40
C ALA A 990 17.71 -22.31 -29.15
N LEU A 991 16.87 -23.25 -28.68
CA LEU A 991 17.25 -24.65 -28.46
C LEU A 991 17.55 -25.42 -29.75
N ARG A 992 17.02 -24.98 -30.90
CA ARG A 992 17.36 -25.55 -32.22
C ARG A 992 18.73 -25.09 -32.70
N ASP A 993 19.07 -23.83 -32.45
CA ASP A 993 20.29 -23.19 -32.95
C ASP A 993 21.48 -23.31 -31.97
N GLY A 994 21.23 -23.64 -30.70
CA GLY A 994 22.23 -23.63 -29.63
C GLY A 994 22.23 -24.88 -28.74
N ARG A 995 23.39 -25.19 -28.16
CA ARG A 995 23.52 -26.22 -27.11
C ARG A 995 23.45 -25.58 -25.72
N PHE A 996 22.39 -25.89 -24.98
CA PHE A 996 22.18 -25.46 -23.59
C PHE A 996 22.23 -26.64 -22.63
N ASP A 997 22.65 -26.38 -21.39
CA ASP A 997 22.84 -27.35 -20.31
C ASP A 997 21.66 -27.40 -19.32
N LEU A 998 20.81 -26.37 -19.31
CA LEU A 998 19.62 -26.27 -18.47
C LEU A 998 18.64 -25.28 -19.09
N LEU A 999 17.35 -25.54 -19.00
CA LEU A 999 16.29 -24.56 -19.26
C LEU A 999 15.68 -24.13 -17.92
N VAL A 1000 15.59 -22.84 -17.70
CA VAL A 1000 14.77 -22.22 -16.67
C VAL A 1000 13.63 -21.51 -17.38
N THR A 1001 12.38 -21.85 -17.09
CA THR A 1001 11.23 -21.27 -17.81
C THR A 1001 10.20 -20.76 -16.82
N ASP A 1002 9.57 -19.63 -17.10
CA ASP A 1002 8.33 -19.28 -16.44
C ASP A 1002 7.23 -20.25 -16.87
N CYS A 1003 6.36 -20.61 -15.93
CA CYS A 1003 5.17 -21.42 -16.17
C CYS A 1003 4.16 -20.70 -17.05
N GLN A 1004 3.98 -19.38 -16.88
CA GLN A 1004 2.95 -18.60 -17.57
C GLN A 1004 3.57 -17.52 -18.46
N MET A 1005 3.66 -17.78 -19.77
CA MET A 1005 4.18 -16.82 -20.74
C MET A 1005 3.21 -16.66 -21.92
N PRO A 1006 3.14 -15.47 -22.54
CA PRO A 1006 2.39 -15.27 -23.78
C PRO A 1006 2.98 -16.09 -24.94
N VAL A 1007 2.18 -16.34 -25.97
CA VAL A 1007 2.51 -17.13 -27.18
C VAL A 1007 2.69 -18.63 -26.92
N MET A 1008 3.59 -19.02 -26.01
CA MET A 1008 3.83 -20.41 -25.63
C MET A 1008 4.23 -20.47 -24.15
N ASP A 1009 3.39 -21.10 -23.33
CA ASP A 1009 3.63 -21.28 -21.89
C ASP A 1009 4.72 -22.33 -21.59
N GLY A 1010 5.26 -22.30 -20.37
CA GLY A 1010 6.37 -23.17 -19.95
C GLY A 1010 6.02 -24.66 -19.98
N TYR A 1011 4.76 -25.01 -19.74
CA TYR A 1011 4.29 -26.40 -19.79
C TYR A 1011 4.27 -26.93 -21.23
N THR A 1012 3.76 -26.12 -22.16
CA THR A 1012 3.70 -26.42 -23.58
C THR A 1012 5.11 -26.51 -24.16
N LEU A 1013 5.99 -25.57 -23.80
CA LEU A 1013 7.41 -25.63 -24.14
C LEU A 1013 8.07 -26.93 -23.67
N ALA A 1014 7.83 -27.33 -22.41
CA ALA A 1014 8.39 -28.57 -21.87
C ALA A 1014 7.88 -29.81 -22.62
N ARG A 1015 6.57 -29.89 -22.91
CA ARG A 1015 5.99 -31.01 -23.70
C ARG A 1015 6.58 -31.09 -25.10
N GLU A 1016 6.71 -29.96 -25.80
CA GLU A 1016 7.33 -29.87 -27.13
C GLU A 1016 8.80 -30.34 -27.09
N LEU A 1017 9.55 -29.96 -26.05
CA LEU A 1017 10.92 -30.42 -25.86
C LEU A 1017 11.01 -31.93 -25.59
N ARG A 1018 10.08 -32.48 -24.80
CA ARG A 1018 10.03 -33.93 -24.53
C ARG A 1018 9.56 -34.75 -25.74
N ALA A 1019 8.84 -34.14 -26.67
CA ALA A 1019 8.41 -34.74 -27.93
C ALA A 1019 9.48 -34.70 -29.04
N THR A 1020 10.57 -33.93 -28.85
CA THR A 1020 11.66 -33.80 -29.82
C THR A 1020 12.65 -34.97 -29.71
N ASP A 1021 13.27 -35.39 -30.83
CA ASP A 1021 14.32 -36.42 -30.84
C ASP A 1021 15.71 -35.85 -30.52
N GLY A 1022 16.56 -36.62 -29.82
CA GLY A 1022 17.97 -36.28 -29.54
C GLY A 1022 18.25 -35.65 -28.17
N SER A 1023 19.38 -34.95 -28.02
CA SER A 1023 19.88 -34.46 -26.72
C SER A 1023 18.99 -33.40 -26.06
N ALA A 1024 18.15 -32.71 -26.84
CA ALA A 1024 17.19 -31.71 -26.32
C ALA A 1024 16.08 -32.35 -25.49
N ARG A 1025 15.72 -33.61 -25.76
CA ARG A 1025 14.73 -34.37 -24.99
C ARG A 1025 15.11 -34.54 -23.53
N ASN A 1026 16.40 -34.67 -23.24
CA ASN A 1026 16.93 -34.91 -21.90
C ASN A 1026 17.44 -33.64 -21.23
N LEU A 1027 17.14 -32.46 -21.79
CA LEU A 1027 17.47 -31.18 -21.18
C LEU A 1027 16.74 -31.07 -19.82
N PRO A 1028 17.46 -30.86 -18.70
CA PRO A 1028 16.80 -30.55 -17.43
C PRO A 1028 16.03 -29.24 -17.55
N ILE A 1029 14.84 -29.18 -16.94
CA ILE A 1029 13.97 -28.01 -16.95
C ILE A 1029 13.61 -27.67 -15.51
N ILE A 1030 13.91 -26.44 -15.10
CA ILE A 1030 13.41 -25.82 -13.88
C ILE A 1030 12.31 -24.85 -14.29
N ALA A 1031 11.11 -25.00 -13.73
CA ALA A 1031 10.03 -24.04 -13.96
C ALA A 1031 9.91 -23.08 -12.78
N LEU A 1032 9.63 -21.81 -13.09
CA LEU A 1032 9.37 -20.76 -12.11
C LEU A 1032 7.88 -20.39 -12.18
N THR A 1033 7.22 -20.27 -11.03
CA THR A 1033 5.81 -19.83 -10.95
C THR A 1033 5.61 -18.80 -9.84
N ALA A 1034 4.59 -17.95 -9.93
CA ALA A 1034 4.27 -16.96 -8.91
C ALA A 1034 3.89 -17.59 -7.55
N SER A 1035 3.40 -18.83 -7.55
CA SER A 1035 3.06 -19.62 -6.36
C SER A 1035 3.06 -21.08 -6.74
N ILE A 1036 3.36 -21.99 -5.81
CA ILE A 1036 3.30 -23.43 -6.09
C ILE A 1036 1.94 -23.94 -5.62
N PHE A 1037 1.07 -24.27 -6.55
CA PHE A 1037 -0.16 -24.99 -6.28
C PHE A 1037 -0.04 -26.48 -6.65
N PRO A 1038 -0.81 -27.38 -6.01
CA PRO A 1038 -0.81 -28.81 -6.32
C PRO A 1038 -1.05 -29.11 -7.80
N SER A 1039 -1.98 -28.37 -8.42
CA SER A 1039 -2.29 -28.46 -9.84
C SER A 1039 -1.11 -28.09 -10.73
N GLU A 1040 -0.25 -27.16 -10.31
CA GLU A 1040 0.94 -26.76 -11.07
C GLU A 1040 2.08 -27.78 -10.90
N VAL A 1041 2.17 -28.45 -9.74
CA VAL A 1041 3.09 -29.56 -9.53
C VAL A 1041 2.71 -30.73 -10.45
N GLU A 1042 1.42 -31.09 -10.52
CA GLU A 1042 0.92 -32.13 -11.44
C GLU A 1042 1.10 -31.76 -12.91
N LEU A 1043 0.81 -30.50 -13.30
CA LEU A 1043 1.05 -29.99 -14.65
C LEU A 1043 2.53 -30.00 -15.01
N SER A 1044 3.41 -29.65 -14.07
CA SER A 1044 4.86 -29.69 -14.24
C SER A 1044 5.37 -31.11 -14.44
N ALA A 1045 4.95 -32.04 -13.58
CA ALA A 1045 5.33 -33.45 -13.66
C ALA A 1045 4.85 -34.08 -14.97
N SER A 1046 3.59 -33.85 -15.36
CA SER A 1046 3.05 -34.37 -16.62
C SER A 1046 3.67 -33.73 -17.87
N ALA A 1047 4.18 -32.50 -17.77
CA ALA A 1047 4.93 -31.83 -18.84
C ALA A 1047 6.41 -32.26 -18.92
N GLY A 1048 6.90 -33.05 -17.95
CA GLY A 1048 8.29 -33.51 -17.90
C GLY A 1048 9.27 -32.46 -17.35
N ILE A 1049 8.81 -31.51 -16.54
CA ILE A 1049 9.63 -30.54 -15.81
C ILE A 1049 10.26 -31.23 -14.60
N GLY A 1050 11.57 -31.00 -14.38
CA GLY A 1050 12.33 -31.70 -13.35
C GLY A 1050 12.23 -31.05 -11.97
N GLU A 1051 12.03 -29.73 -11.91
CA GLU A 1051 11.93 -28.99 -10.66
C GLU A 1051 11.04 -27.76 -10.83
N LEU A 1052 10.21 -27.47 -9.83
CA LEU A 1052 9.30 -26.31 -9.82
C LEU A 1052 9.67 -25.44 -8.62
N LEU A 1053 9.96 -24.16 -8.86
CA LEU A 1053 10.31 -23.19 -7.83
C LEU A 1053 9.38 -21.98 -7.86
N PRO A 1054 9.13 -21.31 -6.72
CA PRO A 1054 8.48 -20.02 -6.75
C PRO A 1054 9.41 -18.96 -7.33
N LYS A 1055 8.91 -17.99 -8.09
CA LYS A 1055 9.69 -16.83 -8.59
C LYS A 1055 10.36 -16.06 -7.44
N SER A 1056 9.76 -16.10 -6.24
CA SER A 1056 10.32 -15.52 -5.02
C SER A 1056 11.42 -16.36 -4.35
N ALA A 1057 11.87 -17.45 -4.95
CA ALA A 1057 12.98 -18.24 -4.43
C ALA A 1057 14.22 -17.34 -4.24
N SER A 1058 14.95 -17.57 -3.17
CA SER A 1058 16.21 -16.89 -2.87
C SER A 1058 17.33 -17.33 -3.83
N LEU A 1059 18.41 -16.57 -3.89
CA LEU A 1059 19.60 -16.95 -4.66
C LEU A 1059 20.13 -18.35 -4.29
N ASN A 1060 20.08 -18.72 -3.01
CA ASN A 1060 20.56 -20.03 -2.55
C ASN A 1060 19.67 -21.18 -3.03
N GLU A 1061 18.35 -21.05 -2.91
CA GLU A 1061 17.39 -22.07 -3.34
C GLU A 1061 17.46 -22.31 -4.86
N LEU A 1062 17.58 -21.22 -5.64
CA LEU A 1062 17.79 -21.31 -7.08
C LEU A 1062 19.16 -21.94 -7.40
N GLY A 1063 20.20 -21.58 -6.65
CA GLY A 1063 21.54 -22.16 -6.79
C GLY A 1063 21.57 -23.67 -6.52
N ASP A 1064 20.88 -24.12 -5.48
CA ASP A 1064 20.75 -25.54 -5.13
C ASP A 1064 20.05 -26.35 -6.23
N ALA A 1065 18.95 -25.81 -6.77
CA ALA A 1065 18.20 -26.41 -7.86
C ALA A 1065 19.04 -26.51 -9.14
N VAL A 1066 19.71 -25.41 -9.51
CA VAL A 1066 20.63 -25.39 -10.66
C VAL A 1066 21.76 -26.41 -10.47
N ALA A 1067 22.33 -26.50 -9.27
CA ALA A 1067 23.40 -27.46 -8.98
C ALA A 1067 22.92 -28.92 -9.10
N ARG A 1068 21.71 -29.24 -8.63
CA ARG A 1068 21.09 -30.57 -8.80
C ARG A 1068 20.83 -30.90 -10.27
N ALA A 1069 20.22 -29.97 -11.01
CA ALA A 1069 19.87 -30.16 -12.40
C ALA A 1069 21.11 -30.32 -13.31
N LEU A 1070 22.21 -29.62 -13.00
CA LEU A 1070 23.47 -29.78 -13.74
C LEU A 1070 24.20 -31.07 -13.37
N ARG A 1071 24.10 -31.56 -12.11
CA ARG A 1071 24.65 -32.86 -11.71
C ARG A 1071 23.97 -34.01 -12.44
N SER A 1072 22.63 -34.05 -12.46
CA SER A 1072 21.87 -35.11 -13.14
C SER A 1072 22.19 -35.18 -14.64
N ARG A 1073 22.45 -34.04 -15.27
CA ARG A 1073 22.89 -33.98 -16.67
C ARG A 1073 24.27 -34.57 -16.90
N THR A 1074 25.19 -34.37 -15.97
CA THR A 1074 26.58 -34.86 -16.06
C THR A 1074 26.62 -36.39 -15.98
N ASP A 1075 25.79 -36.98 -15.11
CA ASP A 1075 25.66 -38.43 -14.95
C ASP A 1075 25.05 -39.11 -16.20
N VAL A 1076 24.06 -38.47 -16.84
CA VAL A 1076 23.48 -38.95 -18.11
C VAL A 1076 24.48 -38.88 -19.27
N THR A 1077 25.33 -37.84 -19.33
CA THR A 1077 26.39 -37.77 -20.34
C THR A 1077 27.50 -38.79 -20.13
N HIS A 1078 27.82 -39.15 -18.87
CA HIS A 1078 28.78 -40.21 -18.56
C HIS A 1078 28.23 -41.61 -18.90
N ALA A 1079 26.93 -41.85 -18.72
CA ALA A 1079 26.29 -43.12 -19.07
C ALA A 1079 26.17 -43.34 -20.60
N LEU A 1080 26.11 -42.26 -21.40
CA LEU A 1080 26.05 -42.31 -22.87
C LEU A 1080 27.45 -42.36 -23.55
N HIS A 1081 28.51 -42.05 -22.81
CA HIS A 1081 29.91 -42.11 -23.27
C HIS A 1081 30.71 -43.01 -22.33
N GLY A 1082 30.45 -44.32 -22.38
CA GLY A 1082 31.28 -45.29 -21.69
C GLY A 1082 32.68 -45.34 -22.30
N GLU A 1083 33.70 -45.04 -21.50
CA GLU A 1083 34.89 -45.87 -21.21
C GLU A 1083 35.82 -45.15 -20.19
N PRO A 1084 36.73 -45.87 -19.49
CA PRO A 1084 36.93 -45.82 -18.03
C PRO A 1084 37.69 -44.64 -17.44
#